data_AF-A0A9D5YXS0-F1
#
_entry.id   AF-A0A9D5YXS0-F1
#
_cell.length_a   1.000
_cell.length_b   1.000
_cell.length_c   1.000
_cell.angle_alpha   90.00
_cell.angle_beta   90.00
_cell.angle_gamma   90.00
#
_symmetry.space_group_name_H-M   'P 1'
#
loop_
_entity.id
_entity.type
_entity.pdbx_description
1 polymer ?
#
loop_
_entity_poly.entity_id
_entity_poly.type
_entity_poly.pdbx_seq_one_letter_code
_entity_poly.pdbx_strand_id
1 'polypeptide(L)'
;MRVALAGLAAVAVLCLQLRAGSQTPLPWPPQYKLKPEETHRLTAADVVGPDGLVYPDWRYAGVPGGIPDASVVANIEDFGAVAGDGNDDRPAIVAAIDAAVAAGGGAVAFGEGVYHLDAPVVITRDNIVLRGAGMDQTKIVFRYMPHGVEFFSPRAGESLGPDHYIEVHAAPRGGISSFKLESEGRLLRDVPPDRLNYENFVLRAPAAVAVDMLGSGTHTLRATATWKSGGSASAEISVYVDPELRLPEGGERYPIHDKSSIGAFLFVGDKTSGKSWHLAEDAKRGDMEIVLDGPADLPAGAALLLFAPLTDRWNQLTGNKSAVQDMRRYHFRVESCSGARVRLNQPCRIDFPAVDNVIVQRLHPIRRCGVEGMTIEQTEKLWTEVVLFLNAWECWGRDVKIVKAGRYPVYTRYAKWCEIRDCVFEDAWYHGGGGTAYAGFERSYDCLMENVHVRRYRHAPCLQWAAAGNVIRQSTFEGSDAQWHAGWANENLFEQCVVDAHGDTGSYGYGAYSTPPHDRSHGPIGPRNVVYNCDFRSPKAGLRLSGSNEGWLILHNRFIADTGPAVLAVNRSFDHIFRNNVFVLKDPSRCGIELDGSCVGVEVIDNTLYGGAGRMVGGEGAALREEGSRLHPLDLDAPRPSPAVPSIFAWQRGRRP
;
A
#
# COMPACT_ATOMS: atom_id res chain seq x y z
N MET A 1 42.05 53.67 -44.94
CA MET A 1 41.01 53.70 -43.88
C MET A 1 39.83 52.85 -44.31
N ARG A 2 39.91 51.54 -44.05
CA ARG A 2 38.90 50.52 -44.39
C ARG A 2 38.94 49.48 -43.28
N VAL A 3 38.20 49.69 -42.19
CA VAL A 3 37.74 48.66 -41.24
C VAL A 3 36.54 49.27 -40.50
N ALA A 4 35.56 48.44 -40.12
CA ALA A 4 34.38 48.73 -39.30
C ALA A 4 33.08 49.07 -40.04
N LEU A 5 32.49 48.08 -40.73
CA LEU A 5 31.03 48.01 -40.94
C LEU A 5 30.51 46.61 -41.33
N ALA A 6 31.13 45.55 -40.81
CA ALA A 6 30.71 44.16 -41.08
C ALA A 6 30.57 43.29 -39.80
N GLY A 7 30.38 43.91 -38.63
CA GLY A 7 30.43 43.23 -37.32
C GLY A 7 29.14 43.15 -36.51
N LEU A 8 28.01 43.71 -36.97
CA LEU A 8 26.78 43.78 -36.16
C LEU A 8 25.60 42.94 -36.66
N ALA A 9 25.63 42.41 -37.89
CA ALA A 9 24.56 41.55 -38.38
C ALA A 9 24.75 40.06 -38.07
N ALA A 10 26.00 39.60 -37.86
CA ALA A 10 26.31 38.19 -37.59
C ALA A 10 26.11 37.79 -36.12
N VAL A 11 26.17 38.74 -35.18
CA VAL A 11 25.96 38.46 -33.74
C VAL A 11 24.48 38.35 -33.37
N ALA A 12 23.59 39.00 -34.14
CA ALA A 12 22.15 38.89 -33.93
C ALA A 12 21.55 37.57 -34.44
N VAL A 13 22.15 36.96 -35.49
CA VAL A 13 21.71 35.66 -36.01
C VAL A 13 22.31 34.49 -35.21
N LEU A 14 23.48 34.66 -34.59
CA LEU A 14 24.06 33.64 -33.70
C LEU A 14 23.44 33.63 -32.29
N CYS A 15 22.80 34.73 -31.86
CA CYS A 15 22.07 34.77 -30.58
C CYS A 15 20.60 34.31 -30.68
N LEU A 16 20.04 34.13 -31.88
CA LEU A 16 18.68 33.59 -32.07
C LEU A 16 18.63 32.09 -32.39
N GLN A 17 19.77 31.41 -32.57
CA GLN A 17 19.83 29.96 -32.84
C GLN A 17 20.40 29.12 -31.69
N LEU A 18 20.59 29.71 -30.49
CA LEU A 18 21.04 28.99 -29.28
C LEU A 18 20.02 29.02 -28.13
N ARG A 19 18.74 29.25 -28.43
CA ARG A 19 17.61 28.97 -27.51
C ARG A 19 16.68 27.85 -27.99
N ALA A 20 17.15 26.99 -28.90
CA ALA A 20 16.70 25.60 -28.86
C ALA A 20 17.46 24.94 -27.70
N GLY A 21 17.06 25.29 -26.46
CA GLY A 21 17.54 24.57 -25.29
C GLY A 21 17.31 23.09 -25.54
N SER A 22 18.34 22.27 -25.32
CA SER A 22 18.22 20.82 -25.36
C SER A 22 17.02 20.43 -24.50
N GLN A 23 15.86 20.16 -25.11
CA GLN A 23 14.72 19.66 -24.38
C GLN A 23 15.20 18.40 -23.70
N THR A 24 15.14 18.36 -22.37
CA THR A 24 15.43 17.13 -21.63
C THR A 24 14.53 16.05 -22.22
N PRO A 25 15.10 14.97 -22.80
CA PRO A 25 14.29 13.97 -23.45
C PRO A 25 13.34 13.35 -22.43
N LEU A 26 12.11 13.09 -22.87
CA LEU A 26 11.11 12.42 -22.06
C LEU A 26 11.67 11.07 -21.57
N PRO A 27 11.39 10.67 -20.31
CA PRO A 27 11.87 9.39 -19.77
C PRO A 27 11.48 8.18 -20.62
N TRP A 28 10.31 8.24 -21.26
CA TRP A 28 9.81 7.28 -22.24
C TRP A 28 8.76 7.95 -23.15
N PRO A 29 8.36 7.33 -24.28
CA PRO A 29 7.30 7.86 -25.13
C PRO A 29 5.99 8.03 -24.33
N PRO A 30 5.34 9.22 -24.36
CA PRO A 30 4.12 9.47 -23.60
C PRO A 30 3.05 8.43 -23.88
N GLN A 31 2.58 7.77 -22.83
CA GLN A 31 1.60 6.70 -22.89
C GLN A 31 0.28 7.09 -22.19
N TYR A 32 0.32 7.97 -21.20
CA TYR A 32 -0.71 8.09 -20.17
C TYR A 32 -1.46 9.42 -20.18
N LYS A 33 -0.93 10.46 -20.83
CA LYS A 33 -1.69 11.68 -21.13
C LYS A 33 -2.52 11.46 -22.40
N LEU A 34 -3.80 11.15 -22.18
CA LEU A 34 -4.77 10.75 -23.19
C LEU A 34 -5.84 11.81 -23.36
N LYS A 35 -6.36 11.95 -24.57
CA LYS A 35 -7.52 12.80 -24.89
C LYS A 35 -8.70 11.97 -25.39
N PRO A 36 -9.96 12.36 -25.11
CA PRO A 36 -11.13 11.60 -25.53
C PRO A 36 -11.22 11.37 -27.05
N GLU A 37 -10.75 12.33 -27.85
CA GLU A 37 -10.71 12.23 -29.32
C GLU A 37 -9.66 11.25 -29.86
N GLU A 38 -8.68 10.85 -29.03
CA GLU A 38 -7.66 9.87 -29.40
C GLU A 38 -8.18 8.44 -29.19
N THR A 39 -9.32 8.12 -29.80
CA THR A 39 -10.03 6.84 -29.59
C THR A 39 -9.18 5.59 -29.86
N HIS A 40 -8.16 5.70 -30.73
CA HIS A 40 -7.19 4.64 -31.01
C HIS A 40 -6.17 4.39 -29.88
N ARG A 41 -6.02 5.32 -28.92
CA ARG A 41 -5.16 5.19 -27.74
C ARG A 41 -5.93 4.76 -26.49
N LEU A 42 -7.24 4.94 -26.47
CA LEU A 42 -8.09 4.55 -25.34
C LEU A 42 -8.20 3.03 -25.26
N THR A 43 -8.14 2.48 -24.06
CA THR A 43 -8.23 1.04 -23.82
C THR A 43 -9.33 0.71 -22.80
N ALA A 44 -9.55 -0.58 -22.53
CA ALA A 44 -10.50 -1.01 -21.51
C ALA A 44 -10.17 -0.50 -20.08
N ALA A 45 -8.94 -0.01 -19.84
CA ALA A 45 -8.53 0.58 -18.57
C ALA A 45 -8.86 2.09 -18.46
N ASP A 46 -9.49 2.68 -19.48
CA ASP A 46 -9.80 4.12 -19.55
C ASP A 46 -11.28 4.42 -19.40
N VAL A 47 -11.57 5.53 -18.72
CA VAL A 47 -12.90 6.10 -18.61
C VAL A 47 -12.85 7.58 -19.02
N VAL A 48 -13.56 7.94 -20.08
CA VAL A 48 -13.75 9.36 -20.44
C VAL A 48 -14.67 10.00 -19.41
N GLY A 49 -14.12 10.95 -18.65
CA GLY A 49 -14.80 11.63 -17.57
C GLY A 49 -15.76 12.74 -18.03
N PRO A 50 -16.56 13.27 -17.09
CA PRO A 50 -17.59 14.28 -17.36
C PRO A 50 -17.02 15.66 -17.73
N ASP A 51 -15.73 15.86 -17.57
CA ASP A 51 -14.99 17.11 -17.76
C ASP A 51 -14.06 17.08 -18.99
N GLY A 52 -14.21 16.04 -19.83
CA GLY A 52 -13.40 15.83 -21.03
C GLY A 52 -11.99 15.29 -20.78
N LEU A 53 -11.68 14.82 -19.57
CA LEU A 53 -10.42 14.15 -19.27
C LEU A 53 -10.57 12.63 -19.29
N VAL A 54 -9.45 11.91 -19.45
CA VAL A 54 -9.43 10.44 -19.46
C VAL A 54 -8.88 9.92 -18.13
N TYR A 55 -9.73 9.27 -17.35
CA TYR A 55 -9.40 8.73 -16.03
C TYR A 55 -9.05 7.24 -16.10
N PRO A 56 -8.24 6.74 -15.16
CA PRO A 56 -8.22 5.31 -14.86
C PRO A 56 -9.61 4.80 -14.48
N ASP A 57 -9.86 3.52 -14.80
CA ASP A 57 -11.08 2.85 -14.39
C ASP A 57 -11.03 2.42 -12.92
N TRP A 58 -11.74 3.12 -12.05
CA TRP A 58 -11.91 2.76 -10.64
C TRP A 58 -13.25 2.08 -10.37
N ARG A 59 -14.03 1.75 -11.40
CA ARG A 59 -15.32 1.08 -11.19
C ARG A 59 -15.12 -0.18 -10.37
N TYR A 60 -14.00 -0.89 -10.49
CA TYR A 60 -13.71 -2.12 -9.76
C TYR A 60 -13.31 -1.96 -8.29
N ALA A 61 -13.08 -0.75 -7.79
CA ALA A 61 -12.59 -0.57 -6.43
C ALA A 61 -13.64 -0.95 -5.37
N GLY A 62 -13.18 -1.60 -4.30
CA GLY A 62 -13.98 -2.11 -3.18
C GLY A 62 -14.48 -3.55 -3.37
N VAL A 63 -15.20 -4.05 -2.37
CA VAL A 63 -15.79 -5.39 -2.38
C VAL A 63 -16.83 -5.45 -3.52
N PRO A 64 -16.78 -6.47 -4.41
CA PRO A 64 -17.75 -6.57 -5.49
C PRO A 64 -19.15 -6.80 -4.93
N GLY A 65 -20.09 -5.91 -5.24
CA GLY A 65 -21.44 -5.94 -4.67
C GLY A 65 -21.60 -5.19 -3.34
N GLY A 66 -20.51 -4.67 -2.77
CA GLY A 66 -20.48 -4.04 -1.46
C GLY A 66 -20.20 -5.05 -0.33
N ILE A 67 -19.93 -4.53 0.87
CA ILE A 67 -19.68 -5.37 2.06
C ILE A 67 -20.94 -6.20 2.36
N PRO A 68 -20.86 -7.54 2.39
CA PRO A 68 -22.01 -8.40 2.66
C PRO A 68 -22.43 -8.31 4.13
N ASP A 69 -23.70 -8.63 4.39
CA ASP A 69 -24.17 -8.86 5.76
C ASP A 69 -24.13 -10.36 6.09
N ALA A 70 -23.08 -10.78 6.80
CA ALA A 70 -22.92 -12.17 7.21
C ALA A 70 -23.87 -12.52 8.37
N SER A 71 -24.54 -13.67 8.31
CA SER A 71 -25.36 -14.15 9.42
C SER A 71 -24.48 -14.59 10.59
N VAL A 72 -24.91 -14.29 11.83
CA VAL A 72 -24.23 -14.78 13.04
C VAL A 72 -24.45 -16.28 13.17
N VAL A 73 -23.36 -17.03 13.36
CA VAL A 73 -23.37 -18.50 13.49
C VAL A 73 -22.80 -18.98 14.83
N ALA A 74 -22.09 -18.12 15.56
CA ALA A 74 -21.52 -18.42 16.87
C ALA A 74 -21.39 -17.11 17.68
N ASN A 75 -21.66 -17.15 18.99
CA ASN A 75 -21.31 -16.09 19.93
C ASN A 75 -20.13 -16.58 20.79
N ILE A 76 -19.12 -15.74 21.04
CA ILE A 76 -17.93 -16.18 21.78
C ILE A 76 -18.24 -16.56 23.24
N GLU A 77 -19.31 -16.02 23.81
CA GLU A 77 -19.77 -16.30 25.17
C GLU A 77 -20.29 -17.74 25.31
N ASP A 78 -20.84 -18.31 24.23
CA ASP A 78 -21.23 -19.73 24.18
C ASP A 78 -20.01 -20.66 24.27
N PHE A 79 -18.81 -20.12 24.02
CA PHE A 79 -17.52 -20.82 24.11
C PHE A 79 -16.69 -20.42 25.34
N GLY A 80 -17.30 -19.69 26.29
CA GLY A 80 -16.71 -19.38 27.58
C GLY A 80 -16.00 -18.03 27.68
N ALA A 81 -16.13 -17.15 26.69
CA ALA A 81 -15.70 -15.76 26.84
C ALA A 81 -16.57 -15.04 27.88
N VAL A 82 -15.98 -14.18 28.71
CA VAL A 82 -16.71 -13.42 29.73
C VAL A 82 -16.21 -11.98 29.75
N ALA A 83 -17.06 -11.06 29.30
CA ALA A 83 -16.71 -9.65 29.29
C ALA A 83 -16.34 -9.12 30.69
N GLY A 84 -15.22 -8.39 30.75
CA GLY A 84 -14.80 -7.62 31.91
C GLY A 84 -14.16 -8.44 33.05
N ASP A 85 -13.91 -9.74 32.85
CA ASP A 85 -13.31 -10.59 33.88
C ASP A 85 -11.77 -10.50 33.95
N GLY A 86 -11.13 -9.91 32.92
CA GLY A 86 -9.68 -9.73 32.82
C GLY A 86 -8.91 -10.94 32.28
N ASN A 87 -9.57 -12.05 31.97
CA ASN A 87 -8.97 -13.29 31.47
C ASN A 87 -8.78 -13.25 29.96
N ASP A 88 -7.88 -14.09 29.44
CA ASP A 88 -7.67 -14.21 27.99
C ASP A 88 -8.87 -14.89 27.31
N ASP A 89 -9.56 -14.15 26.45
CA ASP A 89 -10.73 -14.63 25.70
C ASP A 89 -10.34 -15.34 24.38
N ARG A 90 -9.04 -15.36 24.03
CA ARG A 90 -8.55 -15.99 22.80
C ARG A 90 -9.05 -17.42 22.59
N PRO A 91 -9.05 -18.32 23.60
CA PRO A 91 -9.50 -19.70 23.40
C PRO A 91 -10.98 -19.78 22.97
N ALA A 92 -11.83 -18.94 23.54
CA ALA A 92 -13.26 -18.87 23.19
C ALA A 92 -13.46 -18.32 21.78
N ILE A 93 -12.71 -17.26 21.41
CA ILE A 93 -12.73 -16.70 20.06
C ILE A 93 -12.32 -17.76 19.01
N VAL A 94 -11.24 -18.49 19.26
CA VAL A 94 -10.77 -19.55 18.35
C VAL A 94 -11.80 -20.68 18.22
N ALA A 95 -12.38 -21.13 19.32
CA ALA A 95 -13.40 -22.18 19.29
C ALA A 95 -14.68 -21.75 18.54
N ALA A 96 -15.08 -20.48 18.69
CA ALA A 96 -16.21 -19.92 17.94
C ALA A 96 -15.91 -19.79 16.43
N ILE A 97 -14.66 -19.44 16.06
CA ILE A 97 -14.21 -19.45 14.67
C ILE A 97 -14.25 -20.86 14.10
N ASP A 98 -13.75 -21.87 14.83
CA ASP A 98 -13.79 -23.27 14.40
C ASP A 98 -15.23 -23.75 14.17
N ALA A 99 -16.16 -23.34 15.05
CA ALA A 99 -17.59 -23.60 14.86
C ALA A 99 -18.16 -22.91 13.62
N ALA A 100 -17.79 -21.65 13.37
CA ALA A 100 -18.20 -20.93 12.16
C ALA A 100 -17.65 -21.58 10.88
N VAL A 101 -16.38 -22.03 10.90
CA VAL A 101 -15.78 -22.78 9.79
C VAL A 101 -16.52 -24.09 9.54
N ALA A 102 -16.86 -24.84 10.60
CA ALA A 102 -17.64 -26.07 10.50
C ALA A 102 -19.06 -25.83 9.94
N ALA A 103 -19.62 -24.65 10.16
CA ALA A 103 -20.91 -24.21 9.59
C ALA A 103 -20.82 -23.71 8.14
N GLY A 104 -19.62 -23.64 7.54
CA GLY A 104 -19.39 -23.16 6.18
C GLY A 104 -19.10 -21.64 6.08
N GLY A 105 -18.86 -20.98 7.22
CA GLY A 105 -18.64 -19.55 7.33
C GLY A 105 -19.79 -18.81 8.01
N GLY A 106 -19.54 -17.56 8.38
CA GLY A 106 -20.50 -16.69 9.06
C GLY A 106 -19.81 -15.69 9.98
N ALA A 107 -20.63 -14.89 10.67
CA ALA A 107 -20.17 -13.98 11.70
C ALA A 107 -20.03 -14.70 13.06
N VAL A 108 -18.88 -14.51 13.68
CA VAL A 108 -18.61 -14.79 15.09
C VAL A 108 -18.88 -13.51 15.86
N ALA A 109 -19.92 -13.52 16.69
CA ALA A 109 -20.40 -12.37 17.42
C ALA A 109 -19.71 -12.21 18.78
N PHE A 110 -19.46 -10.96 19.14
CA PHE A 110 -19.01 -10.51 20.45
C PHE A 110 -20.13 -9.66 21.05
N GLY A 111 -20.53 -9.97 22.28
CA GLY A 111 -21.44 -9.14 23.05
C GLY A 111 -20.84 -7.78 23.43
N GLU A 112 -21.64 -7.01 24.15
CA GLU A 112 -21.20 -5.74 24.73
C GLU A 112 -20.21 -5.98 25.88
N GLY A 113 -19.18 -5.13 25.97
CA GLY A 113 -18.21 -5.17 27.07
C GLY A 113 -16.75 -5.23 26.62
N VAL A 114 -15.88 -5.61 27.55
CA VAL A 114 -14.42 -5.60 27.37
C VAL A 114 -13.89 -7.02 27.38
N TYR A 115 -13.29 -7.45 26.27
CA TYR A 115 -12.62 -8.74 26.12
C TYR A 115 -11.11 -8.53 26.06
N HIS A 116 -10.33 -9.47 26.61
CA HIS A 116 -8.87 -9.40 26.61
C HIS A 116 -8.27 -10.43 25.67
N LEU A 117 -7.22 -10.01 24.95
CA LEU A 117 -6.54 -10.83 23.98
C LEU A 117 -5.04 -10.86 24.27
N ASP A 118 -4.56 -12.02 24.71
CA ASP A 118 -3.18 -12.17 25.19
C ASP A 118 -2.26 -12.73 24.13
N ALA A 119 -2.78 -13.11 22.97
CA ALA A 119 -2.00 -13.50 21.80
C ALA A 119 -2.82 -13.30 20.51
N PRO A 120 -2.19 -13.16 19.34
CA PRO A 120 -2.88 -13.06 18.06
C PRO A 120 -3.92 -14.16 17.81
N VAL A 121 -5.02 -13.80 17.14
CA VAL A 121 -5.95 -14.74 16.51
C VAL A 121 -5.65 -14.76 15.01
N VAL A 122 -5.29 -15.94 14.51
CA VAL A 122 -4.95 -16.16 13.10
C VAL A 122 -6.12 -16.87 12.43
N ILE A 123 -6.63 -16.29 11.35
CA ILE A 123 -7.74 -16.80 10.54
C ILE A 123 -7.22 -17.12 9.14
N THR A 124 -7.38 -18.38 8.72
CA THR A 124 -6.87 -18.93 7.45
C THR A 124 -8.00 -19.48 6.56
N ARG A 125 -9.26 -19.24 6.94
CA ARG A 125 -10.46 -19.77 6.28
C ARG A 125 -11.35 -18.64 5.79
N ASP A 126 -11.89 -18.83 4.58
CA ASP A 126 -12.80 -17.89 3.94
C ASP A 126 -14.11 -17.71 4.72
N ASN A 127 -14.80 -16.60 4.46
CA ASN A 127 -16.17 -16.32 4.93
C ASN A 127 -16.28 -16.17 6.46
N ILE A 128 -15.23 -15.72 7.15
CA ILE A 128 -15.23 -15.51 8.59
C ILE A 128 -15.26 -14.01 8.91
N VAL A 129 -16.28 -13.58 9.66
CA VAL A 129 -16.45 -12.20 10.12
C VAL A 129 -16.40 -12.16 11.63
N LEU A 130 -15.58 -11.28 12.21
CA LEU A 130 -15.57 -10.99 13.64
C LEU A 130 -16.42 -9.75 13.88
N ARG A 131 -17.53 -9.86 14.61
CA ARG A 131 -18.53 -8.78 14.73
C ARG A 131 -18.84 -8.46 16.18
N GLY A 132 -18.52 -7.25 16.63
CA GLY A 132 -18.98 -6.73 17.91
C GLY A 132 -20.35 -6.07 17.82
N ALA A 133 -20.86 -5.63 18.97
CA ALA A 133 -22.14 -4.95 19.11
C ALA A 133 -22.12 -3.49 18.57
N GLY A 134 -20.95 -2.96 18.24
CA GLY A 134 -20.72 -1.60 17.74
C GLY A 134 -19.42 -1.03 18.28
N MET A 135 -18.80 -0.07 17.56
CA MET A 135 -17.46 0.42 17.92
C MET A 135 -17.34 0.99 19.34
N ASP A 136 -18.42 1.53 19.91
CA ASP A 136 -18.48 2.07 21.26
C ASP A 136 -19.01 1.08 22.32
N GLN A 137 -19.38 -0.14 21.91
CA GLN A 137 -20.05 -1.13 22.77
C GLN A 137 -19.18 -2.37 23.05
N THR A 138 -18.43 -2.83 22.04
CA THR A 138 -17.48 -3.94 22.21
C THR A 138 -16.06 -3.41 22.14
N LYS A 139 -15.25 -3.74 23.15
CA LYS A 139 -13.83 -3.38 23.22
C LYS A 139 -12.95 -4.62 23.37
N ILE A 140 -11.96 -4.76 22.50
CA ILE A 140 -10.89 -5.74 22.61
C ILE A 140 -9.63 -5.05 23.14
N VAL A 141 -9.08 -5.56 24.25
CA VAL A 141 -7.80 -5.12 24.81
C VAL A 141 -6.72 -6.12 24.40
N PHE A 142 -5.95 -5.78 23.38
CA PHE A 142 -4.83 -6.58 22.89
C PHE A 142 -3.56 -6.27 23.69
N ARG A 143 -3.21 -7.19 24.60
CA ARG A 143 -2.11 -7.04 25.57
C ARG A 143 -0.93 -7.98 25.32
N TYR A 144 -0.72 -8.37 24.06
CA TYR A 144 0.34 -9.31 23.69
C TYR A 144 1.74 -8.75 23.94
N MET A 145 2.53 -9.47 24.74
CA MET A 145 3.96 -9.26 24.95
C MET A 145 4.63 -10.62 25.17
N PRO A 146 5.60 -11.04 24.35
CA PRO A 146 6.34 -12.29 24.58
C PRO A 146 7.05 -12.28 25.94
N HIS A 147 7.03 -13.38 26.70
CA HIS A 147 7.73 -13.47 27.99
C HIS A 147 9.12 -14.10 27.83
N GLY A 148 10.11 -13.30 27.42
CA GLY A 148 11.48 -13.79 27.23
C GLY A 148 11.71 -14.23 25.79
N VAL A 149 11.85 -15.53 25.52
CA VAL A 149 11.96 -16.13 24.17
C VAL A 149 10.96 -17.27 24.10
N GLU A 150 10.12 -17.31 23.07
CA GLU A 150 9.02 -18.27 22.94
C GLU A 150 8.82 -18.69 21.48
N PHE A 151 8.57 -19.97 21.23
CA PHE A 151 8.17 -20.45 19.90
C PHE A 151 6.70 -20.12 19.67
N PHE A 152 6.43 -19.31 18.65
CA PHE A 152 5.08 -19.02 18.19
C PHE A 152 4.55 -20.15 17.29
N SER A 153 5.43 -20.66 16.42
CA SER A 153 5.19 -21.84 15.58
C SER A 153 6.53 -22.48 15.20
N PRO A 154 6.67 -23.81 15.14
CA PRO A 154 5.70 -24.81 15.55
C PRO A 154 5.59 -24.91 17.08
N ARG A 155 4.62 -25.68 17.57
CA ARG A 155 4.53 -26.09 18.99
C ARG A 155 5.40 -27.32 19.24
N ALA A 156 5.73 -27.55 20.52
CA ALA A 156 6.45 -28.75 20.91
C ALA A 156 5.70 -30.04 20.51
N GLY A 157 6.39 -30.94 19.83
CA GLY A 157 5.89 -32.21 19.32
C GLY A 157 5.30 -32.17 17.91
N GLU A 158 5.13 -30.99 17.31
CA GLU A 158 4.60 -30.87 15.94
C GLU A 158 5.64 -31.30 14.87
N SER A 159 5.11 -31.72 13.72
CA SER A 159 5.94 -32.08 12.57
C SER A 159 6.25 -30.87 11.69
N LEU A 160 7.46 -30.85 11.12
CA LEU A 160 7.94 -29.83 10.19
C LEU A 160 8.34 -30.47 8.86
N GLY A 161 7.79 -29.95 7.77
CA GLY A 161 8.22 -30.24 6.41
C GLY A 161 8.70 -29.00 5.65
N PRO A 162 9.23 -29.14 4.42
CA PRO A 162 9.82 -28.04 3.64
C PRO A 162 8.93 -26.81 3.43
N ASP A 163 7.61 -27.00 3.39
CA ASP A 163 6.64 -25.92 3.19
C ASP A 163 6.29 -25.16 4.49
N HIS A 164 6.75 -25.62 5.66
CA HIS A 164 6.46 -25.02 6.96
C HIS A 164 7.43 -23.87 7.29
N TYR A 165 7.13 -23.13 8.36
CA TYR A 165 7.96 -22.06 8.90
C TYR A 165 8.14 -22.21 10.41
N ILE A 166 9.29 -21.74 10.88
CA ILE A 166 9.62 -21.60 12.30
C ILE A 166 9.59 -20.10 12.62
N GLU A 167 8.80 -19.74 13.63
CA GLU A 167 8.62 -18.39 14.14
C GLU A 167 8.82 -18.36 15.65
N VAL A 168 9.72 -17.49 16.09
CA VAL A 168 10.10 -17.32 17.50
C VAL A 168 9.98 -15.85 17.85
N HIS A 169 9.36 -15.57 18.99
CA HIS A 169 9.21 -14.23 19.51
C HIS A 169 10.11 -14.01 20.73
N ALA A 170 10.64 -12.80 20.87
CA ALA A 170 11.42 -12.42 22.03
C ALA A 170 11.09 -11.00 22.48
N ALA A 171 10.85 -10.79 23.78
CA ALA A 171 10.48 -9.49 24.34
C ALA A 171 11.48 -8.39 23.89
N PRO A 172 11.06 -7.24 23.36
CA PRO A 172 12.00 -6.29 22.77
C PRO A 172 12.96 -5.64 23.78
N ARG A 173 12.63 -5.56 25.09
CA ARG A 173 13.46 -5.09 26.24
C ARG A 173 14.63 -4.13 25.90
N GLY A 174 14.37 -2.99 25.26
CA GLY A 174 15.41 -1.99 24.94
C GLY A 174 16.27 -2.30 23.70
N GLY A 175 15.84 -3.27 22.90
CA GLY A 175 16.42 -3.69 21.62
C GLY A 175 17.16 -5.01 21.72
N ILE A 176 16.77 -5.97 20.87
CA ILE A 176 17.51 -7.21 20.65
C ILE A 176 18.79 -6.88 19.87
N SER A 177 19.93 -7.42 20.30
CA SER A 177 21.24 -7.28 19.63
C SER A 177 21.62 -8.52 18.83
N SER A 178 21.10 -9.69 19.18
CA SER A 178 21.26 -10.94 18.44
C SER A 178 20.04 -11.83 18.66
N PHE A 179 19.57 -12.50 17.61
CA PHE A 179 18.47 -13.46 17.68
C PHE A 179 18.79 -14.63 16.75
N LYS A 180 18.95 -15.82 17.33
CA LYS A 180 19.44 -17.01 16.63
C LYS A 180 18.51 -18.20 16.84
N LEU A 181 18.46 -19.07 15.83
CA LEU A 181 17.84 -20.37 15.86
C LEU A 181 18.89 -21.42 15.53
N GLU A 182 19.01 -22.42 16.40
CA GLU A 182 20.03 -23.47 16.34
C GLU A 182 19.38 -24.82 16.64
N SER A 183 20.02 -25.90 16.20
CA SER A 183 19.66 -27.27 16.57
C SER A 183 20.93 -28.10 16.61
N GLU A 184 21.16 -28.84 17.69
CA GLU A 184 22.30 -29.78 17.84
C GLU A 184 23.67 -29.12 17.52
N GLY A 185 23.85 -27.87 17.96
CA GLY A 185 25.07 -27.09 17.72
C GLY A 185 25.22 -26.53 16.29
N ARG A 186 24.21 -26.69 15.42
CA ARG A 186 24.16 -26.12 14.07
C ARG A 186 23.29 -24.88 14.03
N LEU A 187 23.78 -23.81 13.41
CA LEU A 187 23.02 -22.58 13.19
C LEU A 187 22.06 -22.74 12.00
N LEU A 188 20.76 -22.60 12.26
CA LEU A 188 19.71 -22.64 11.23
C LEU A 188 19.37 -21.22 10.73
N ARG A 189 19.36 -20.23 11.63
CA ARG A 189 19.08 -18.83 11.27
C ARG A 189 19.75 -17.87 12.26
N ASP A 190 20.35 -16.82 11.73
CA ASP A 190 20.77 -15.62 12.47
C ASP A 190 20.04 -14.41 11.88
N VAL A 191 19.36 -13.63 12.71
CA VAL A 191 18.63 -12.44 12.24
C VAL A 191 19.62 -11.32 11.96
N PRO A 192 19.69 -10.79 10.72
CA PRO A 192 20.63 -9.73 10.39
C PRO A 192 20.42 -8.47 11.25
N PRO A 193 21.48 -7.71 11.60
CA PRO A 193 21.36 -6.54 12.47
C PRO A 193 20.37 -5.46 11.97
N ASP A 194 20.28 -5.25 10.66
CA ASP A 194 19.33 -4.29 10.06
C ASP A 194 17.86 -4.70 10.23
N ARG A 195 17.61 -5.99 10.47
CA ARG A 195 16.30 -6.58 10.76
C ARG A 195 15.94 -6.55 12.25
N LEU A 196 16.88 -6.26 13.14
CA LEU A 196 16.64 -6.07 14.58
C LEU A 196 16.32 -4.60 14.95
N ASN A 197 16.25 -3.71 13.97
CA ASN A 197 15.84 -2.32 14.16
C ASN A 197 14.36 -2.20 14.57
N TYR A 198 13.99 -1.05 15.13
CA TYR A 198 12.62 -0.71 15.57
C TYR A 198 12.02 -1.70 16.57
N GLU A 199 12.85 -2.26 17.45
CA GLU A 199 12.39 -3.22 18.46
C GLU A 199 11.68 -4.44 17.83
N ASN A 200 12.08 -4.84 16.61
CA ASN A 200 11.59 -6.07 16.00
C ASN A 200 11.87 -7.25 16.94
N PHE A 201 10.82 -8.01 17.24
CA PHE A 201 10.79 -9.04 18.27
C PHE A 201 10.66 -10.46 17.68
N VAL A 202 10.73 -10.59 16.35
CA VAL A 202 10.42 -11.82 15.62
C VAL A 202 11.66 -12.36 14.90
N LEU A 203 11.93 -13.65 15.08
CA LEU A 203 12.79 -14.48 14.24
C LEU A 203 11.90 -15.40 13.41
N ARG A 204 12.10 -15.40 12.09
CA ARG A 204 11.47 -16.36 11.17
C ARG A 204 12.51 -17.10 10.35
N ALA A 205 12.28 -18.39 10.12
CA ALA A 205 13.08 -19.25 9.26
C ALA A 205 12.17 -20.19 8.46
N PRO A 206 12.40 -20.38 7.14
CA PRO A 206 11.78 -21.48 6.40
C PRO A 206 12.19 -22.82 7.03
N ALA A 207 11.23 -23.72 7.27
CA ALA A 207 11.52 -25.03 7.86
C ALA A 207 12.34 -25.92 6.91
N ALA A 208 12.34 -25.63 5.60
CA ALA A 208 13.25 -26.25 4.63
C ALA A 208 14.72 -26.25 5.08
N VAL A 209 15.20 -25.18 5.74
CA VAL A 209 16.56 -25.12 6.27
C VAL A 209 16.79 -26.20 7.35
N ALA A 210 15.81 -26.42 8.21
CA ALA A 210 15.87 -27.48 9.22
C ALA A 210 15.80 -28.86 8.57
N VAL A 211 14.92 -29.05 7.57
CA VAL A 211 14.80 -30.31 6.81
C VAL A 211 16.12 -30.68 6.14
N ASP A 212 16.72 -29.75 5.42
CA ASP A 212 17.96 -29.96 4.68
C ASP A 212 19.15 -30.25 5.62
N MET A 213 19.21 -29.58 6.77
CA MET A 213 20.35 -29.66 7.69
C MET A 213 20.26 -30.78 8.71
N LEU A 214 19.07 -31.17 9.16
CA LEU A 214 18.89 -32.10 10.28
C LEU A 214 18.52 -33.52 9.80
N GLY A 215 17.87 -33.63 8.64
CA GLY A 215 17.33 -34.89 8.15
C GLY A 215 16.02 -35.28 8.84
N SER A 216 15.48 -36.46 8.52
CA SER A 216 14.23 -36.92 9.14
C SER A 216 14.47 -37.43 10.56
N GLY A 217 13.60 -37.05 11.50
CA GLY A 217 13.69 -37.50 12.88
C GLY A 217 13.19 -36.48 13.89
N THR A 218 13.29 -36.82 15.18
CA THR A 218 13.00 -35.86 16.26
C THR A 218 14.24 -35.02 16.53
N HIS A 219 14.10 -33.71 16.49
CA HIS A 219 15.19 -32.75 16.74
C HIS A 219 14.78 -31.72 17.78
N THR A 220 15.77 -31.15 18.48
CA THR A 220 15.54 -30.06 19.44
C THR A 220 15.95 -28.73 18.82
N LEU A 221 14.96 -27.87 18.58
CA LEU A 221 15.20 -26.50 18.16
C LEU A 221 15.45 -25.63 19.41
N ARG A 222 16.53 -24.86 19.40
CA ARG A 222 16.84 -23.85 20.41
C ARG A 222 16.85 -22.47 19.76
N ALA A 223 16.09 -21.53 20.31
CA ALA A 223 16.17 -20.13 19.93
C ALA A 223 16.76 -19.31 21.07
N THR A 224 17.67 -18.39 20.75
CA THR A 224 18.38 -17.56 21.74
C THR A 224 18.33 -16.10 21.33
N ALA A 225 17.90 -15.22 22.24
CA ALA A 225 17.96 -13.78 22.08
C ALA A 225 18.91 -13.14 23.11
N THR A 226 19.63 -12.12 22.69
CA THR A 226 20.52 -11.29 23.51
C THR A 226 20.10 -9.83 23.37
N TRP A 227 20.14 -9.06 24.46
CA TRP A 227 19.67 -7.68 24.47
C TRP A 227 20.80 -6.66 24.54
N LYS A 228 20.57 -5.48 23.96
CA LYS A 228 21.49 -4.34 24.04
C LYS A 228 21.70 -3.85 25.47
N SER A 229 20.71 -3.99 26.33
CA SER A 229 20.79 -3.68 27.76
C SER A 229 21.66 -4.67 28.55
N GLY A 230 22.11 -5.76 27.93
CA GLY A 230 22.72 -6.91 28.59
C GLY A 230 21.68 -8.00 28.91
N GLY A 231 22.19 -9.23 29.10
CA GLY A 231 21.40 -10.43 29.33
C GLY A 231 21.08 -11.21 28.05
N SER A 232 20.76 -12.49 28.22
CA SER A 232 20.29 -13.40 27.17
C SER A 232 19.27 -14.40 27.75
N ALA A 233 18.45 -14.96 26.88
CA ALA A 233 17.48 -15.99 27.22
C ALA A 233 17.29 -16.91 26.01
N SER A 234 16.81 -18.12 26.28
CA SER A 234 16.57 -19.12 25.25
C SER A 234 15.32 -19.94 25.54
N ALA A 235 14.68 -20.43 24.49
CA ALA A 235 13.66 -21.47 24.55
C ALA A 235 14.07 -22.67 23.72
N GLU A 236 13.54 -23.83 24.09
CA GLU A 236 13.74 -25.09 23.38
C GLU A 236 12.39 -25.78 23.16
N ILE A 237 12.23 -26.39 21.98
CA ILE A 237 11.13 -27.30 21.69
C ILE A 237 11.67 -28.52 20.94
N SER A 238 11.04 -29.67 21.14
CA SER A 238 11.24 -30.85 20.28
C SER A 238 10.25 -30.83 19.14
N VAL A 239 10.69 -31.15 17.92
CA VAL A 239 9.85 -31.22 16.70
C VAL A 239 10.20 -32.48 15.91
N TYR A 240 9.27 -32.98 15.11
CA TYR A 240 9.53 -34.07 14.18
C TYR A 240 9.77 -33.55 12.76
N VAL A 241 10.98 -33.69 12.23
CA VAL A 241 11.29 -33.29 10.86
C VAL A 241 10.90 -34.41 9.91
N ASP A 242 10.02 -34.09 8.96
CA ASP A 242 9.55 -35.00 7.91
C ASP A 242 9.81 -34.35 6.53
N PRO A 243 10.85 -34.81 5.80
CA PRO A 243 11.16 -34.31 4.47
C PRO A 243 10.06 -34.55 3.42
N GLU A 244 9.10 -35.45 3.68
CA GLU A 244 7.99 -35.76 2.79
C GLU A 244 6.70 -35.00 3.15
N LEU A 245 6.64 -34.42 4.35
CA LEU A 245 5.50 -33.62 4.77
C LEU A 245 5.38 -32.36 3.91
N ARG A 246 4.29 -32.25 3.16
CA ARG A 246 3.92 -31.06 2.38
C ARG A 246 2.63 -30.48 2.89
N LEU A 247 2.52 -29.16 2.90
CA LEU A 247 1.23 -28.51 3.10
C LEU A 247 0.40 -28.72 1.83
N PRO A 248 -0.91 -28.99 1.96
CA PRO A 248 -1.78 -29.09 0.78
C PRO A 248 -1.73 -27.80 -0.05
N GLU A 249 -2.10 -27.88 -1.33
CA GLU A 249 -2.25 -26.68 -2.17
C GLU A 249 -3.36 -25.78 -1.57
N GLY A 250 -3.06 -24.50 -1.32
CA GLY A 250 -3.98 -23.61 -0.59
C GLY A 250 -4.00 -23.89 0.93
N GLY A 251 -3.11 -24.74 1.43
CA GLY A 251 -2.91 -25.02 2.85
C GLY A 251 -2.33 -23.82 3.60
N GLU A 252 -2.30 -23.89 4.92
CA GLU A 252 -1.88 -22.78 5.78
C GLU A 252 -0.36 -22.52 5.70
N ARG A 253 0.13 -21.96 4.58
CA ARG A 253 1.53 -21.53 4.47
C ARG A 253 1.64 -20.15 5.10
N TYR A 254 1.70 -20.12 6.42
CA TYR A 254 2.09 -18.92 7.15
C TYR A 254 3.53 -18.57 6.79
N PRO A 255 3.78 -17.57 5.93
CA PRO A 255 4.38 -16.35 6.48
C PRO A 255 4.25 -15.11 5.59
N ILE A 256 4.25 -13.90 6.17
CA ILE A 256 4.66 -12.71 5.40
C ILE A 256 5.73 -11.91 6.15
N HIS A 257 6.88 -11.78 5.49
CA HIS A 257 8.01 -10.90 5.82
C HIS A 257 8.93 -11.39 6.96
N ASP A 258 10.24 -11.11 6.84
CA ASP A 258 11.28 -11.33 7.88
C ASP A 258 11.11 -10.44 9.13
N LYS A 259 10.02 -9.68 9.19
CA LYS A 259 9.69 -8.67 10.20
C LYS A 259 8.31 -9.00 10.72
N SER A 260 8.01 -8.61 11.96
CA SER A 260 6.66 -8.78 12.54
C SER A 260 5.57 -8.36 11.55
N SER A 261 4.63 -9.28 11.35
CA SER A 261 3.39 -9.11 10.58
C SER A 261 2.21 -9.70 11.37
N ILE A 262 2.28 -9.65 12.69
CA ILE A 262 1.21 -10.13 13.58
C ILE A 262 0.37 -8.96 14.05
N GLY A 263 -0.91 -9.22 14.34
CA GLY A 263 -1.78 -8.29 15.02
C GLY A 263 -2.79 -8.99 15.91
N ALA A 264 -3.74 -8.23 16.47
CA ALA A 264 -4.83 -8.79 17.25
C ALA A 264 -5.63 -9.81 16.41
N PHE A 265 -6.03 -9.38 15.21
CA PHE A 265 -6.72 -10.23 14.23
C PHE A 265 -5.95 -10.26 12.92
N LEU A 266 -5.60 -11.47 12.48
CA LEU A 266 -4.80 -11.68 11.30
C LEU A 266 -5.51 -12.62 10.34
N PHE A 267 -5.90 -12.10 9.17
CA PHE A 267 -6.54 -12.87 8.11
C PHE A 267 -5.51 -13.18 7.03
N VAL A 268 -5.17 -14.46 6.85
CA VAL A 268 -4.04 -14.89 6.02
C VAL A 268 -4.50 -15.83 4.91
N GLY A 269 -4.35 -15.38 3.67
CA GLY A 269 -4.37 -16.25 2.51
C GLY A 269 -3.02 -16.93 2.28
N ASP A 270 -3.05 -18.07 1.59
CA ASP A 270 -1.86 -18.83 1.22
C ASP A 270 -1.10 -18.18 0.05
N LYS A 271 0.21 -18.41 -0.03
CA LYS A 271 1.11 -17.93 -1.08
C LYS A 271 0.76 -18.47 -2.47
N THR A 272 1.60 -18.13 -3.43
CA THR A 272 1.55 -18.75 -4.75
C THR A 272 1.92 -20.23 -4.67
N SER A 273 1.33 -21.04 -5.55
CA SER A 273 1.61 -22.48 -5.64
C SER A 273 1.65 -22.95 -7.08
N GLY A 274 2.10 -24.20 -7.27
CA GLY A 274 2.09 -24.87 -8.55
C GLY A 274 3.08 -24.29 -9.56
N LYS A 275 2.90 -24.68 -10.83
CA LYS A 275 3.72 -24.24 -11.95
C LYS A 275 3.66 -22.71 -12.09
N SER A 276 4.82 -22.10 -12.37
CA SER A 276 4.91 -20.73 -12.89
C SER A 276 5.08 -20.75 -14.41
N TRP A 277 4.56 -19.73 -15.06
CA TRP A 277 4.74 -19.47 -16.49
C TRP A 277 5.42 -18.12 -16.69
N HIS A 278 6.02 -17.94 -17.86
CA HIS A 278 6.36 -16.62 -18.35
C HIS A 278 5.36 -16.14 -19.40
N LEU A 279 5.31 -14.83 -19.63
CA LEU A 279 4.59 -14.31 -20.79
C LEU A 279 5.34 -14.65 -22.09
N ALA A 280 4.63 -15.18 -23.08
CA ALA A 280 5.16 -15.43 -24.43
C ALA A 280 5.22 -14.14 -25.28
N GLU A 281 4.35 -13.17 -24.99
CA GLU A 281 4.31 -11.86 -25.63
C GLU A 281 3.96 -10.77 -24.60
N ASP A 282 4.23 -9.51 -24.94
CA ASP A 282 3.92 -8.40 -24.06
C ASP A 282 2.42 -8.35 -23.74
N ALA A 283 2.05 -8.27 -22.45
CA ALA A 283 0.71 -7.86 -22.07
C ALA A 283 0.68 -6.34 -21.99
N LYS A 284 -0.04 -5.69 -22.89
CA LYS A 284 -0.16 -4.23 -22.96
C LYS A 284 -1.20 -3.73 -21.99
N ARG A 285 -1.05 -2.47 -21.57
CA ARG A 285 -2.10 -1.77 -20.85
C ARG A 285 -3.43 -1.86 -21.62
N GLY A 286 -4.49 -2.25 -20.95
CA GLY A 286 -5.81 -2.45 -21.53
C GLY A 286 -6.11 -3.89 -21.94
N ASP A 287 -5.10 -4.74 -22.08
CA ASP A 287 -5.31 -6.14 -22.46
C ASP A 287 -6.09 -6.88 -21.39
N MET A 288 -7.06 -7.66 -21.84
CA MET A 288 -7.86 -8.58 -21.02
C MET A 288 -7.52 -10.05 -21.32
N GLU A 289 -6.50 -10.30 -22.14
CA GLU A 289 -5.98 -11.63 -22.42
C GLU A 289 -4.46 -11.58 -22.37
N ILE A 290 -3.85 -12.61 -21.80
CA ILE A 290 -2.39 -12.80 -21.79
C ILE A 290 -2.05 -14.14 -22.43
N VAL A 291 -0.86 -14.22 -23.00
CA VAL A 291 -0.34 -15.46 -23.61
C VAL A 291 0.87 -15.94 -22.85
N LEU A 292 0.81 -17.18 -22.40
CA LEU A 292 1.86 -17.84 -21.63
C LEU A 292 2.86 -18.57 -22.54
N ASP A 293 4.07 -18.81 -22.05
CA ASP A 293 5.13 -19.56 -22.72
C ASP A 293 4.85 -21.08 -22.86
N GLY A 294 3.74 -21.54 -22.32
CA GLY A 294 3.25 -22.90 -22.48
C GLY A 294 1.80 -23.04 -22.02
N PRO A 295 1.19 -24.21 -22.27
CA PRO A 295 -0.18 -24.44 -21.84
C PRO A 295 -0.31 -24.34 -20.32
N ALA A 296 -1.46 -23.82 -19.90
CA ALA A 296 -1.89 -23.76 -18.52
C ALA A 296 -3.28 -24.37 -18.35
N ASP A 297 -3.51 -24.94 -17.19
CA ASP A 297 -4.83 -25.45 -16.77
C ASP A 297 -5.31 -24.61 -15.60
N LEU A 298 -5.71 -23.37 -15.91
CA LEU A 298 -6.18 -22.40 -14.93
C LEU A 298 -7.71 -22.38 -14.96
N PRO A 299 -8.41 -22.83 -13.91
CA PRO A 299 -9.86 -22.82 -13.89
C PRO A 299 -10.41 -21.40 -13.81
N ALA A 300 -11.58 -21.19 -14.39
CA ALA A 300 -12.33 -19.94 -14.21
C ALA A 300 -12.53 -19.65 -12.72
N GLY A 301 -12.33 -18.40 -12.31
CA GLY A 301 -12.37 -17.98 -10.91
C GLY A 301 -11.06 -18.15 -10.13
N ALA A 302 -10.04 -18.80 -10.70
CA ALA A 302 -8.72 -18.88 -10.09
C ALA A 302 -8.13 -17.49 -9.89
N ALA A 303 -7.43 -17.29 -8.78
CA ALA A 303 -6.64 -16.09 -8.55
C ALA A 303 -5.24 -16.25 -9.13
N LEU A 304 -4.78 -15.20 -9.81
CA LEU A 304 -3.58 -15.18 -10.62
C LEU A 304 -2.73 -13.97 -10.25
N LEU A 305 -1.44 -14.19 -10.06
CA LEU A 305 -0.42 -13.17 -9.86
C LEU A 305 0.30 -12.98 -11.20
N LEU A 306 0.40 -11.72 -11.63
CA LEU A 306 1.39 -11.27 -12.60
C LEU A 306 2.46 -10.48 -11.85
N PHE A 307 3.74 -10.82 -12.04
CA PHE A 307 4.87 -10.15 -11.40
C PHE A 307 6.01 -9.92 -12.39
N ALA A 308 6.37 -8.67 -12.65
CA ALA A 308 7.53 -8.31 -13.44
C ALA A 308 8.71 -7.97 -12.51
N PRO A 309 9.78 -8.79 -12.47
CA PRO A 309 10.95 -8.50 -11.67
C PRO A 309 11.66 -7.22 -12.14
N LEU A 310 12.63 -6.75 -11.35
CA LEU A 310 13.52 -5.68 -11.78
C LEU A 310 14.49 -6.21 -12.83
N THR A 311 14.64 -5.45 -13.90
CA THR A 311 15.64 -5.67 -14.96
C THR A 311 16.48 -4.42 -15.14
N ASP A 312 17.68 -4.57 -15.69
CA ASP A 312 18.53 -3.41 -16.02
C ASP A 312 17.81 -2.45 -16.97
N ARG A 313 17.07 -3.01 -17.94
CA ARG A 313 16.19 -2.27 -18.84
C ARG A 313 15.19 -1.40 -18.07
N TRP A 314 14.46 -1.98 -17.11
CA TRP A 314 13.47 -1.25 -16.31
C TRP A 314 14.11 -0.21 -15.38
N ASN A 315 15.23 -0.57 -14.74
CA ASN A 315 15.97 0.34 -13.87
C ASN A 315 16.52 1.54 -14.64
N GLN A 316 17.01 1.33 -15.86
CA GLN A 316 17.46 2.42 -16.74
C GLN A 316 16.30 3.32 -17.16
N LEU A 317 15.18 2.72 -17.58
CA LEU A 317 13.98 3.42 -18.01
C LEU A 317 13.44 4.36 -16.91
N THR A 318 13.28 3.82 -15.71
CA THR A 318 12.67 4.53 -14.57
C THR A 318 13.68 5.34 -13.77
N GLY A 319 14.98 5.12 -13.96
CA GLY A 319 16.04 5.63 -13.10
C GLY A 319 16.07 4.99 -11.71
N ASN A 320 15.35 3.89 -11.49
CA ASN A 320 15.26 3.22 -10.19
C ASN A 320 16.65 2.88 -9.64
N LYS A 321 16.86 3.19 -8.35
CA LYS A 321 18.04 2.81 -7.57
C LYS A 321 17.74 1.91 -6.38
N SER A 322 16.48 1.55 -6.17
CA SER A 322 16.09 0.60 -5.14
C SER A 322 16.32 -0.83 -5.61
N ALA A 323 16.85 -1.66 -4.71
CA ALA A 323 17.02 -3.10 -4.94
C ALA A 323 15.74 -3.91 -4.64
N VAL A 324 14.66 -3.27 -4.17
CA VAL A 324 13.42 -3.97 -3.80
C VAL A 324 12.62 -4.30 -5.05
N GLN A 325 12.41 -5.59 -5.31
CA GLN A 325 11.87 -6.03 -6.60
C GLN A 325 10.36 -5.84 -6.80
N ASP A 326 9.62 -5.52 -5.73
CA ASP A 326 8.16 -5.68 -5.65
C ASP A 326 7.36 -4.49 -6.20
N MET A 327 7.78 -3.95 -7.36
CA MET A 327 7.25 -2.70 -7.93
C MET A 327 6.16 -2.89 -8.99
N ARG A 328 6.21 -3.99 -9.74
CA ARG A 328 5.27 -4.27 -10.84
C ARG A 328 4.64 -5.62 -10.64
N ARG A 329 3.53 -5.66 -9.89
CA ARG A 329 2.79 -6.89 -9.67
C ARG A 329 1.31 -6.61 -9.52
N TYR A 330 0.47 -7.53 -9.96
CA TYR A 330 -0.98 -7.38 -9.98
C TYR A 330 -1.68 -8.70 -9.73
N HIS A 331 -2.85 -8.63 -9.09
CA HIS A 331 -3.74 -9.77 -8.90
C HIS A 331 -4.92 -9.70 -9.87
N PHE A 332 -5.18 -10.81 -10.57
CA PHE A 332 -6.28 -10.99 -11.51
C PHE A 332 -7.07 -12.25 -11.18
N ARG A 333 -8.34 -12.25 -11.55
CA ARG A 333 -9.19 -13.45 -11.59
C ARG A 333 -9.24 -13.96 -13.01
N VAL A 334 -9.04 -15.26 -13.20
CA VAL A 334 -9.16 -15.93 -14.49
C VAL A 334 -10.63 -15.99 -14.90
N GLU A 335 -10.97 -15.53 -16.11
CA GLU A 335 -12.29 -15.74 -16.73
C GLU A 335 -12.33 -17.07 -17.48
N SER A 336 -11.29 -17.35 -18.27
CA SER A 336 -11.15 -18.61 -19.00
C SER A 336 -9.69 -18.86 -19.35
N CYS A 337 -9.36 -20.13 -19.62
CA CYS A 337 -8.04 -20.56 -20.06
C CYS A 337 -8.20 -21.56 -21.21
N SER A 338 -7.46 -21.37 -22.31
CA SER A 338 -7.45 -22.27 -23.46
C SER A 338 -6.03 -22.40 -24.00
N GLY A 339 -5.40 -23.54 -23.76
CA GLY A 339 -4.00 -23.75 -24.09
C GLY A 339 -3.12 -22.76 -23.32
N ALA A 340 -2.42 -21.88 -24.03
CA ALA A 340 -1.56 -20.85 -23.44
C ALA A 340 -2.26 -19.49 -23.27
N ARG A 341 -3.50 -19.32 -23.75
CA ARG A 341 -4.25 -18.05 -23.66
C ARG A 341 -5.09 -18.02 -22.40
N VAL A 342 -4.93 -16.98 -21.60
CA VAL A 342 -5.66 -16.76 -20.34
C VAL A 342 -6.40 -15.44 -20.42
N ARG A 343 -7.72 -15.50 -20.32
CA ARG A 343 -8.57 -14.31 -20.24
C ARG A 343 -8.68 -13.84 -18.78
N LEU A 344 -8.46 -12.55 -18.56
CA LEU A 344 -8.48 -11.87 -17.27
C LEU A 344 -9.81 -11.14 -17.07
N ASN A 345 -10.23 -11.01 -15.81
CA ASN A 345 -11.49 -10.34 -15.44
C ASN A 345 -11.43 -8.80 -15.55
N GLN A 346 -10.24 -8.24 -15.70
CA GLN A 346 -9.96 -6.81 -15.70
C GLN A 346 -8.78 -6.53 -16.64
N PRO A 347 -8.72 -5.32 -17.22
CA PRO A 347 -7.60 -4.94 -18.06
C PRO A 347 -6.30 -4.80 -17.26
N CYS A 348 -5.17 -5.09 -17.90
CA CYS A 348 -3.86 -4.69 -17.40
C CYS A 348 -3.78 -3.16 -17.24
N ARG A 349 -3.46 -2.67 -16.05
CA ARG A 349 -3.32 -1.21 -15.78
C ARG A 349 -2.04 -0.60 -16.33
N ILE A 350 -1.02 -1.43 -16.52
CA ILE A 350 0.29 -1.08 -17.07
C ILE A 350 0.73 -2.15 -18.06
N ASP A 351 1.75 -1.82 -18.84
CA ASP A 351 2.45 -2.80 -19.67
C ASP A 351 3.26 -3.78 -18.80
N PHE A 352 3.21 -5.05 -19.19
CA PHE A 352 4.08 -6.12 -18.73
C PHE A 352 4.87 -6.68 -19.92
N PRO A 353 6.05 -6.11 -20.21
CA PRO A 353 6.86 -6.55 -21.33
C PRO A 353 7.43 -7.95 -21.08
N ALA A 354 7.28 -8.88 -22.02
CA ALA A 354 7.76 -10.25 -21.88
C ALA A 354 9.28 -10.31 -21.66
N VAL A 355 10.02 -9.36 -22.24
CA VAL A 355 11.47 -9.18 -22.07
C VAL A 355 11.89 -8.96 -20.61
N ASP A 356 10.97 -8.55 -19.73
CA ASP A 356 11.25 -8.41 -18.31
C ASP A 356 11.08 -9.71 -17.51
N ASN A 357 10.94 -10.86 -18.18
CA ASN A 357 10.74 -12.18 -17.58
C ASN A 357 9.54 -12.19 -16.61
N VAL A 358 8.42 -11.63 -17.05
CA VAL A 358 7.18 -11.55 -16.26
C VAL A 358 6.76 -12.95 -15.84
N ILE A 359 6.56 -13.14 -14.53
CA ILE A 359 6.14 -14.39 -13.92
C ILE A 359 4.62 -14.35 -13.74
N VAL A 360 3.97 -15.42 -14.18
CA VAL A 360 2.56 -15.69 -13.97
C VAL A 360 2.42 -16.92 -13.08
N GLN A 361 1.66 -16.81 -11.99
CA GLN A 361 1.47 -17.92 -11.05
C GLN A 361 0.13 -17.85 -10.34
N ARG A 362 -0.46 -19.01 -10.01
CA ARG A 362 -1.67 -19.10 -9.20
C ARG A 362 -1.39 -18.61 -7.77
N LEU A 363 -2.35 -17.93 -7.15
CA LEU A 363 -2.34 -17.55 -5.73
C LEU A 363 -3.64 -18.00 -5.03
N HIS A 364 -3.60 -18.11 -3.70
CA HIS A 364 -4.72 -18.63 -2.89
C HIS A 364 -5.11 -17.63 -1.80
N PRO A 365 -5.80 -16.54 -2.16
CA PRO A 365 -6.10 -15.50 -1.20
C PRO A 365 -7.21 -15.97 -0.26
N ILE A 366 -7.16 -15.54 1.01
CA ILE A 366 -8.32 -15.65 1.90
C ILE A 366 -9.41 -14.72 1.41
N ARG A 367 -10.68 -15.14 1.47
CA ARG A 367 -11.80 -14.41 0.87
C ARG A 367 -12.92 -14.12 1.83
N ARG A 368 -13.56 -12.97 1.62
CA ARG A 368 -14.83 -12.59 2.28
C ARG A 368 -14.77 -12.63 3.81
N CYS A 369 -13.67 -12.16 4.37
CA CYS A 369 -13.49 -12.05 5.81
C CYS A 369 -13.58 -10.60 6.26
N GLY A 370 -13.95 -10.38 7.53
CA GLY A 370 -14.00 -9.01 8.04
C GLY A 370 -13.95 -8.86 9.55
N VAL A 371 -13.76 -7.60 9.96
CA VAL A 371 -13.87 -7.15 11.35
C VAL A 371 -14.86 -6.00 11.40
N GLU A 372 -15.84 -6.09 12.29
CA GLU A 372 -16.97 -5.17 12.35
C GLU A 372 -17.32 -4.75 13.78
N GLY A 373 -17.70 -3.49 13.97
CA GLY A 373 -18.44 -3.06 15.15
C GLY A 373 -17.69 -3.22 16.48
N MET A 374 -16.42 -2.80 16.55
CA MET A 374 -15.64 -2.90 17.78
C MET A 374 -14.51 -1.86 17.88
N THR A 375 -14.16 -1.52 19.11
CA THR A 375 -12.87 -0.89 19.42
C THR A 375 -11.81 -1.96 19.68
N ILE A 376 -10.61 -1.80 19.14
CA ILE A 376 -9.44 -2.62 19.48
C ILE A 376 -8.33 -1.70 19.98
N GLU A 377 -7.90 -1.90 21.22
CA GLU A 377 -6.79 -1.17 21.84
C GLU A 377 -5.57 -2.08 21.97
N GLN A 378 -4.43 -1.67 21.42
CA GLN A 378 -3.15 -2.32 21.70
C GLN A 378 -2.45 -1.58 22.84
N THR A 379 -2.30 -2.25 23.98
CA THR A 379 -1.73 -1.65 25.20
C THR A 379 -0.21 -1.70 25.22
N GLU A 380 0.36 -2.69 24.55
CA GLU A 380 1.80 -2.93 24.54
C GLU A 380 2.50 -2.24 23.39
N LYS A 381 3.62 -1.58 23.68
CA LYS A 381 4.50 -0.98 22.67
C LYS A 381 5.28 -2.09 21.96
N LEU A 382 4.62 -2.74 21.01
CA LEU A 382 5.16 -3.83 20.21
C LEU A 382 4.96 -3.53 18.73
N TRP A 383 5.92 -3.93 17.89
CA TRP A 383 5.90 -3.60 16.46
C TRP A 383 4.94 -4.51 15.68
N THR A 384 3.64 -4.37 15.95
CA THR A 384 2.53 -5.19 15.46
C THR A 384 1.54 -4.38 14.64
N GLU A 385 0.81 -5.03 13.74
CA GLU A 385 -0.44 -4.51 13.20
C GLU A 385 -1.58 -4.72 14.21
N VAL A 386 -2.78 -4.17 13.96
CA VAL A 386 -3.97 -4.49 14.78
C VAL A 386 -4.91 -5.41 14.03
N VAL A 387 -5.31 -5.04 12.81
CA VAL A 387 -6.05 -5.91 11.90
C VAL A 387 -5.32 -5.95 10.56
N LEU A 388 -4.87 -7.14 10.15
CA LEU A 388 -4.14 -7.31 8.89
C LEU A 388 -4.86 -8.30 7.98
N PHE A 389 -5.20 -7.83 6.77
CA PHE A 389 -5.68 -8.65 5.66
C PHE A 389 -4.52 -8.92 4.71
N LEU A 390 -4.07 -10.17 4.73
CA LEU A 390 -2.79 -10.58 4.19
C LEU A 390 -2.98 -11.62 3.09
N ASN A 391 -2.60 -11.27 1.87
CA ASN A 391 -3.01 -12.02 0.68
C ASN A 391 -4.52 -12.28 0.68
N ALA A 392 -5.31 -11.22 0.72
CA ALA A 392 -6.74 -11.27 1.01
C ALA A 392 -7.55 -10.64 -0.12
N TRP A 393 -8.67 -11.25 -0.50
CA TRP A 393 -9.59 -10.73 -1.49
C TRP A 393 -10.95 -10.49 -0.86
N GLU A 394 -11.66 -9.44 -1.28
CA GLU A 394 -13.07 -9.23 -0.86
C GLU A 394 -13.22 -9.12 0.67
N CYS A 395 -12.19 -8.63 1.39
CA CYS A 395 -12.19 -8.55 2.85
C CYS A 395 -12.38 -7.11 3.34
N TRP A 396 -12.79 -6.92 4.59
CA TRP A 396 -13.11 -5.57 5.08
C TRP A 396 -12.92 -5.32 6.58
N GLY A 397 -12.62 -4.06 6.92
CA GLY A 397 -12.86 -3.52 8.27
C GLY A 397 -13.95 -2.46 8.18
N ARG A 398 -15.01 -2.58 8.98
CA ARG A 398 -16.14 -1.63 8.98
C ARG A 398 -16.58 -1.28 10.39
N ASP A 399 -16.82 0.00 10.69
CA ASP A 399 -17.24 0.41 12.04
C ASP A 399 -16.22 -0.05 13.10
N VAL A 400 -14.93 0.17 12.83
CA VAL A 400 -13.83 -0.25 13.70
C VAL A 400 -13.06 0.95 14.20
N LYS A 401 -12.86 1.01 15.51
CA LYS A 401 -11.97 1.97 16.15
C LYS A 401 -10.68 1.29 16.59
N ILE A 402 -9.54 1.85 16.22
CA ILE A 402 -8.23 1.37 16.69
C ILE A 402 -7.64 2.41 17.63
N VAL A 403 -7.31 2.00 18.85
CA VAL A 403 -6.57 2.81 19.81
C VAL A 403 -5.15 2.27 19.90
N LYS A 404 -4.16 3.11 19.56
CA LYS A 404 -2.73 2.81 19.71
C LYS A 404 -2.24 1.59 18.92
N ALA A 405 -2.31 1.62 17.59
CA ALA A 405 -1.68 0.56 16.80
C ALA A 405 -0.15 0.49 17.03
N GLY A 406 0.46 -0.69 16.92
CA GLY A 406 1.93 -0.78 16.83
C GLY A 406 2.44 0.03 15.63
N ARG A 407 2.08 -0.42 14.43
CA ARG A 407 2.41 0.24 13.16
C ARG A 407 1.20 0.52 12.28
N TYR A 408 0.37 -0.48 12.03
CA TYR A 408 -0.74 -0.37 11.08
C TYR A 408 -2.05 -0.65 11.81
N PRO A 409 -3.12 0.13 11.56
CA PRO A 409 -4.42 -0.08 12.19
C PRO A 409 -5.13 -1.25 11.50
N VAL A 410 -6.21 -0.99 10.76
CA VAL A 410 -6.72 -1.90 9.74
C VAL A 410 -5.91 -1.69 8.47
N TYR A 411 -5.34 -2.77 7.93
CA TYR A 411 -4.37 -2.67 6.84
C TYR A 411 -4.47 -3.85 5.89
N THR A 412 -4.15 -3.62 4.61
CA THR A 412 -4.12 -4.68 3.60
C THR A 412 -2.74 -4.80 2.98
N ARG A 413 -2.32 -6.05 2.76
CA ARG A 413 -1.06 -6.36 2.08
C ARG A 413 -1.26 -7.52 1.10
N TYR A 414 -0.84 -7.35 -0.15
CA TYR A 414 -1.09 -8.32 -1.24
C TYR A 414 -2.59 -8.57 -1.46
N ALA A 415 -3.41 -7.53 -1.32
CA ALA A 415 -4.86 -7.70 -1.28
C ALA A 415 -5.56 -7.24 -2.57
N LYS A 416 -6.82 -7.62 -2.75
CA LYS A 416 -7.65 -7.16 -3.86
C LYS A 416 -9.09 -6.93 -3.41
N TRP A 417 -9.76 -5.89 -3.92
CA TRP A 417 -11.18 -5.65 -3.64
C TRP A 417 -11.53 -5.59 -2.15
N CYS A 418 -10.61 -5.07 -1.33
CA CYS A 418 -10.83 -4.94 0.10
C CYS A 418 -11.35 -3.55 0.46
N GLU A 419 -12.03 -3.46 1.60
CA GLU A 419 -12.65 -2.22 2.07
C GLU A 419 -12.23 -1.84 3.50
N ILE A 420 -11.98 -0.55 3.73
CA ILE A 420 -11.81 0.04 5.07
C ILE A 420 -12.84 1.17 5.18
N ARG A 421 -13.87 0.98 6.01
CA ARG A 421 -15.10 1.77 5.99
C ARG A 421 -15.48 2.26 7.37
N ASP A 422 -15.81 3.54 7.49
CA ASP A 422 -16.43 4.07 8.71
C ASP A 422 -15.57 3.79 9.96
N CYS A 423 -14.25 3.98 9.82
CA CYS A 423 -13.28 3.61 10.85
C CYS A 423 -12.61 4.83 11.49
N VAL A 424 -12.16 4.67 12.74
CA VAL A 424 -11.41 5.70 13.48
C VAL A 424 -10.08 5.13 13.96
N PHE A 425 -8.97 5.72 13.56
CA PHE A 425 -7.63 5.27 13.95
C PHE A 425 -6.93 6.33 14.79
N GLU A 426 -6.70 5.99 16.04
CA GLU A 426 -6.23 6.89 17.07
C GLU A 426 -4.82 6.51 17.52
N ASP A 427 -3.83 7.23 16.98
CA ASP A 427 -2.44 7.17 17.40
C ASP A 427 -1.75 5.81 17.13
N ALA A 428 -0.42 5.82 17.11
CA ALA A 428 0.40 4.64 16.95
C ALA A 428 1.58 4.66 17.93
N TRP A 429 2.22 3.51 18.13
CA TRP A 429 3.42 3.41 18.95
C TRP A 429 4.68 3.83 18.18
N TYR A 430 4.79 3.46 16.90
CA TYR A 430 6.01 3.63 16.11
C TYR A 430 5.87 4.73 15.03
N HIS A 431 5.66 5.97 15.45
CA HIS A 431 5.53 7.12 14.55
C HIS A 431 6.80 8.03 14.44
N GLY A 432 7.86 7.84 15.22
CA GLY A 432 9.09 8.66 15.17
C GLY A 432 10.24 8.07 14.34
N GLY A 433 11.16 8.91 13.83
CA GLY A 433 12.53 8.52 13.43
C GLY A 433 12.70 7.38 12.41
N GLY A 434 11.75 7.20 11.49
CA GLY A 434 11.74 6.07 10.53
C GLY A 434 10.78 4.93 10.87
N GLY A 435 9.94 5.11 11.90
CA GLY A 435 8.84 4.19 12.25
C GLY A 435 7.80 4.01 11.14
N THR A 436 6.84 3.12 11.31
CA THR A 436 5.95 2.66 10.23
C THR A 436 4.47 2.88 10.57
N ALA A 437 4.13 3.93 11.32
CA ALA A 437 2.75 4.30 11.63
C ALA A 437 1.97 4.72 10.37
N TYR A 438 1.47 3.77 9.58
CA TYR A 438 0.79 4.02 8.30
C TYR A 438 -0.66 3.54 8.28
N ALA A 439 -1.52 4.27 7.57
CA ALA A 439 -2.89 3.87 7.25
C ALA A 439 -3.10 3.96 5.73
N GLY A 440 -3.54 2.87 5.11
CA GLY A 440 -3.70 2.78 3.65
C GLY A 440 -3.47 1.38 3.13
N PHE A 441 -2.82 1.27 1.97
CA PHE A 441 -2.73 0.03 1.20
C PHE A 441 -1.30 -0.29 0.76
N GLU A 442 -0.91 -1.56 0.88
CA GLU A 442 0.40 -2.06 0.46
C GLU A 442 0.22 -3.18 -0.57
N ARG A 443 0.75 -3.02 -1.80
CA ARG A 443 0.64 -4.05 -2.86
C ARG A 443 -0.78 -4.58 -3.01
N SER A 444 -1.74 -3.67 -2.95
CA SER A 444 -3.15 -4.00 -2.98
C SER A 444 -3.80 -3.33 -4.19
N TYR A 445 -4.82 -3.97 -4.74
CA TYR A 445 -5.38 -3.61 -6.03
C TYR A 445 -6.89 -3.43 -5.95
N ASP A 446 -7.38 -2.33 -6.49
CA ASP A 446 -8.82 -2.05 -6.53
C ASP A 446 -9.47 -2.11 -5.12
N CYS A 447 -8.77 -1.64 -4.08
CA CYS A 447 -9.31 -1.50 -2.73
C CYS A 447 -9.95 -0.11 -2.52
N LEU A 448 -10.87 -0.01 -1.56
CA LEU A 448 -11.55 1.24 -1.20
C LEU A 448 -11.36 1.55 0.29
N MET A 449 -10.90 2.76 0.60
CA MET A 449 -10.96 3.35 1.93
C MET A 449 -11.93 4.52 1.89
N GLU A 450 -12.94 4.53 2.74
CA GLU A 450 -13.96 5.57 2.74
C GLU A 450 -14.49 5.87 4.13
N ASN A 451 -14.70 7.16 4.41
CA ASN A 451 -15.18 7.66 5.69
C ASN A 451 -14.28 7.20 6.86
N VAL A 452 -12.97 7.40 6.71
CA VAL A 452 -12.00 7.04 7.75
C VAL A 452 -11.42 8.31 8.36
N HIS A 453 -11.33 8.34 9.69
CA HIS A 453 -10.64 9.38 10.44
C HIS A 453 -9.35 8.83 11.05
N VAL A 454 -8.21 9.44 10.72
CA VAL A 454 -6.90 9.04 11.24
C VAL A 454 -6.25 10.23 11.93
N ARG A 455 -5.77 10.03 13.16
CA ARG A 455 -5.02 11.04 13.90
C ARG A 455 -3.69 10.50 14.40
N ARG A 456 -2.65 11.32 14.31
CA ARG A 456 -1.31 11.07 14.89
C ARG A 456 -0.58 9.84 14.31
N TYR A 457 -0.70 9.64 13.00
CA TYR A 457 0.11 8.68 12.24
C TYR A 457 1.27 9.40 11.51
N ARG A 458 2.21 8.65 10.93
CA ARG A 458 3.25 9.23 10.05
C ARG A 458 2.66 9.60 8.71
N HIS A 459 2.30 8.56 7.96
CA HIS A 459 1.84 8.66 6.58
C HIS A 459 0.44 8.07 6.52
N ALA A 460 -0.54 8.95 6.30
CA ALA A 460 -1.94 8.60 6.22
C ALA A 460 -2.63 9.71 5.40
N PRO A 461 -3.24 9.39 4.26
CA PRO A 461 -3.28 8.06 3.63
C PRO A 461 -1.93 7.67 3.03
N CYS A 462 -1.63 6.37 2.97
CA CYS A 462 -0.37 5.85 2.45
C CYS A 462 -0.57 4.72 1.43
N LEU A 463 -0.05 4.91 0.23
CA LEU A 463 0.00 3.91 -0.83
C LEU A 463 1.42 3.39 -1.00
N GLN A 464 1.61 2.08 -0.89
CA GLN A 464 2.93 1.46 -0.87
C GLN A 464 3.12 0.39 -1.95
N TRP A 465 4.31 0.43 -2.55
CA TRP A 465 4.78 -0.50 -3.58
C TRP A 465 3.80 -0.54 -4.76
N ALA A 466 3.58 -1.71 -5.36
CA ALA A 466 2.71 -1.89 -6.52
C ALA A 466 1.21 -1.58 -6.28
N ALA A 467 0.83 -0.86 -5.22
CA ALA A 467 -0.55 -0.49 -4.96
C ALA A 467 -1.16 0.26 -6.16
N ALA A 468 -2.25 -0.28 -6.72
CA ALA A 468 -2.82 0.26 -7.95
C ALA A 468 -4.34 0.18 -8.04
N GLY A 469 -4.96 1.16 -8.68
CA GLY A 469 -6.42 1.21 -8.83
C GLY A 469 -7.18 1.43 -7.52
N ASN A 470 -6.50 1.75 -6.42
CA ASN A 470 -7.15 1.94 -5.13
C ASN A 470 -7.79 3.33 -5.04
N VAL A 471 -8.86 3.42 -4.26
CA VAL A 471 -9.58 4.66 -3.99
C VAL A 471 -9.54 4.94 -2.50
N ILE A 472 -9.11 6.14 -2.12
CA ILE A 472 -9.22 6.66 -0.75
C ILE A 472 -10.06 7.92 -0.82
N ARG A 473 -11.22 7.92 -0.16
CA ARG A 473 -12.17 9.01 -0.26
C ARG A 473 -12.85 9.42 1.03
N GLN A 474 -13.37 10.64 1.06
CA GLN A 474 -14.19 11.17 2.15
C GLN A 474 -13.57 10.94 3.54
N SER A 475 -12.25 11.07 3.64
CA SER A 475 -11.49 10.69 4.82
C SER A 475 -10.67 11.86 5.35
N THR A 476 -10.42 11.88 6.66
CA THR A 476 -9.70 12.96 7.34
C THR A 476 -8.44 12.41 7.98
N PHE A 477 -7.33 13.10 7.77
CA PHE A 477 -6.01 12.69 8.22
C PHE A 477 -5.34 13.85 8.96
N GLU A 478 -5.25 13.73 10.29
CA GLU A 478 -4.77 14.77 11.19
C GLU A 478 -3.36 14.47 11.70
N GLY A 479 -2.44 15.38 11.45
CA GLY A 479 -1.03 15.26 11.80
C GLY A 479 -0.24 14.33 10.89
N SER A 480 -0.76 13.95 9.73
CA SER A 480 -0.14 13.01 8.79
C SER A 480 -0.07 13.60 7.40
N ASP A 481 0.96 13.22 6.65
CA ASP A 481 1.06 13.55 5.22
C ASP A 481 0.51 12.40 4.35
N ALA A 482 -0.14 12.78 3.25
CA ALA A 482 -0.58 11.83 2.23
C ALA A 482 0.63 11.34 1.42
N GLN A 483 0.77 10.03 1.20
CA GLN A 483 1.95 9.52 0.50
C GLN A 483 1.66 8.48 -0.57
N TRP A 484 2.38 8.66 -1.69
CA TRP A 484 2.79 7.58 -2.57
C TRP A 484 4.21 7.21 -2.16
N HIS A 485 4.29 6.24 -1.26
CA HIS A 485 5.45 6.04 -0.41
C HIS A 485 6.51 5.13 -1.03
N ALA A 486 6.18 4.20 -1.94
CA ALA A 486 7.18 3.33 -2.55
C ALA A 486 6.69 2.64 -3.84
N GLY A 487 7.64 2.17 -4.64
CA GLY A 487 7.54 1.01 -5.54
C GLY A 487 6.45 1.02 -6.60
N TRP A 488 6.36 2.11 -7.37
CA TRP A 488 5.58 2.22 -8.61
C TRP A 488 4.05 2.20 -8.43
N ALA A 489 3.55 2.69 -7.29
CA ALA A 489 2.12 2.89 -7.09
C ALA A 489 1.50 3.76 -8.21
N ASN A 490 0.42 3.30 -8.83
CA ASN A 490 -0.11 3.90 -10.07
C ASN A 490 -1.64 3.79 -10.17
N GLU A 491 -2.24 4.67 -10.97
CA GLU A 491 -3.69 4.69 -11.19
C GLU A 491 -4.53 4.68 -9.89
N ASN A 492 -4.03 5.25 -8.79
CA ASN A 492 -4.80 5.38 -7.55
C ASN A 492 -5.53 6.74 -7.50
N LEU A 493 -6.60 6.82 -6.72
CA LEU A 493 -7.40 8.04 -6.51
C LEU A 493 -7.44 8.42 -5.04
N PHE A 494 -7.04 9.66 -4.74
CA PHE A 494 -7.43 10.35 -3.52
C PHE A 494 -8.52 11.37 -3.88
N GLU A 495 -9.69 11.28 -3.24
CA GLU A 495 -10.74 12.28 -3.47
C GLU A 495 -11.53 12.68 -2.21
N GLN A 496 -11.96 13.94 -2.12
CA GLN A 496 -12.75 14.42 -0.98
C GLN A 496 -12.07 14.20 0.39
N CYS A 497 -10.74 14.11 0.40
CA CYS A 497 -9.95 13.93 1.61
C CYS A 497 -9.58 15.28 2.22
N VAL A 498 -9.49 15.32 3.54
CA VAL A 498 -8.87 16.43 4.28
C VAL A 498 -7.57 15.92 4.89
N VAL A 499 -6.46 16.57 4.56
CA VAL A 499 -5.12 16.19 5.03
C VAL A 499 -4.48 17.39 5.71
N ASP A 500 -4.19 17.23 6.99
CA ASP A 500 -3.47 18.20 7.79
C ASP A 500 -2.13 17.60 8.22
N ALA A 501 -1.04 18.10 7.62
CA ALA A 501 0.30 17.59 7.86
C ALA A 501 1.04 18.29 9.02
N HIS A 502 0.39 19.17 9.79
CA HIS A 502 1.03 19.99 10.84
C HIS A 502 1.41 19.21 12.13
N GLY A 503 1.47 17.88 12.11
CA GLY A 503 1.70 17.04 13.30
C GLY A 503 3.15 16.65 13.56
N ASP A 504 3.51 16.47 14.84
CA ASP A 504 4.82 16.00 15.31
C ASP A 504 4.95 14.46 15.30
N THR A 505 4.25 13.77 14.40
CA THR A 505 4.16 12.30 14.36
C THR A 505 4.95 11.70 13.20
N GLY A 506 6.06 12.32 12.80
CA GLY A 506 6.99 11.80 11.78
C GLY A 506 6.51 11.91 10.33
N SER A 507 5.49 12.76 10.09
CA SER A 507 5.17 13.34 8.79
C SER A 507 6.37 14.09 8.22
N TYR A 508 6.51 14.14 6.88
CA TYR A 508 7.57 14.93 6.25
C TYR A 508 7.26 16.43 6.19
N GLY A 509 6.05 16.83 6.57
CA GLY A 509 5.57 18.22 6.57
C GLY A 509 5.11 18.74 5.20
N TYR A 510 5.02 17.87 4.19
CA TYR A 510 4.32 18.16 2.93
C TYR A 510 2.85 17.77 3.07
N GLY A 511 1.94 18.42 2.34
CA GLY A 511 0.53 17.97 2.35
C GLY A 511 0.40 16.59 1.71
N ALA A 512 1.13 16.39 0.61
CA ALA A 512 1.30 15.12 -0.06
C ALA A 512 2.74 14.93 -0.58
N TYR A 513 3.19 13.68 -0.68
CA TYR A 513 4.55 13.34 -1.08
C TYR A 513 4.61 12.08 -1.97
N SER A 514 5.42 12.12 -3.03
CA SER A 514 5.81 10.94 -3.80
C SER A 514 7.33 10.72 -3.80
N THR A 515 7.76 9.46 -3.77
CA THR A 515 9.20 9.13 -3.72
C THR A 515 9.93 9.28 -5.05
N PRO A 516 11.19 9.78 -5.04
CA PRO A 516 11.98 9.91 -6.25
C PRO A 516 12.62 8.57 -6.69
N PRO A 517 12.99 8.43 -7.99
CA PRO A 517 13.56 7.19 -8.52
C PRO A 517 14.93 6.84 -7.91
N HIS A 518 15.68 7.84 -7.45
CA HIS A 518 17.01 7.66 -6.86
C HIS A 518 16.97 7.23 -5.38
N ASP A 519 15.78 7.16 -4.77
CA ASP A 519 15.61 6.64 -3.42
C ASP A 519 15.89 5.12 -3.41
N ARG A 520 16.95 4.72 -2.71
CA ARG A 520 17.37 3.30 -2.64
C ARG A 520 16.43 2.46 -1.76
N SER A 521 15.69 3.07 -0.85
CA SER A 521 14.78 2.40 0.07
C SER A 521 13.39 2.22 -0.55
N HIS A 522 12.91 3.20 -1.30
CA HIS A 522 11.51 3.25 -1.75
C HIS A 522 11.33 3.13 -3.27
N GLY A 523 12.29 3.64 -4.06
CA GLY A 523 12.19 3.65 -5.51
C GLY A 523 11.15 4.63 -6.09
N PRO A 524 10.93 4.57 -7.41
CA PRO A 524 10.04 5.49 -8.13
C PRO A 524 8.55 5.24 -7.86
N ILE A 525 7.70 6.19 -8.24
CA ILE A 525 6.22 6.08 -8.25
C ILE A 525 5.71 6.04 -9.70
N GLY A 526 4.59 5.33 -9.92
CA GLY A 526 4.05 5.08 -11.24
C GLY A 526 3.07 6.14 -11.75
N PRO A 527 2.53 5.93 -12.95
CA PRO A 527 1.75 6.92 -13.69
C PRO A 527 0.29 7.06 -13.20
N ARG A 528 -0.37 8.13 -13.64
CA ARG A 528 -1.84 8.34 -13.56
C ARG A 528 -2.48 8.25 -12.19
N ASN A 529 -1.75 8.53 -11.12
CA ASN A 529 -2.44 8.79 -9.86
C ASN A 529 -3.22 10.11 -9.97
N VAL A 530 -4.34 10.18 -9.25
CA VAL A 530 -5.28 11.30 -9.32
C VAL A 530 -5.57 11.82 -7.92
N VAL A 531 -5.55 13.15 -7.79
CA VAL A 531 -5.95 13.88 -6.59
C VAL A 531 -7.09 14.79 -6.98
N TYR A 532 -8.28 14.54 -6.43
CA TYR A 532 -9.52 15.16 -6.87
C TYR A 532 -10.32 15.73 -5.70
N ASN A 533 -10.61 17.03 -5.68
CA ASN A 533 -11.50 17.62 -4.67
C ASN A 533 -11.03 17.39 -3.21
N CYS A 534 -9.73 17.41 -2.96
CA CYS A 534 -9.14 17.28 -1.62
C CYS A 534 -8.74 18.65 -1.02
N ASP A 535 -8.56 18.72 0.29
CA ASP A 535 -8.10 19.89 1.02
C ASP A 535 -6.83 19.56 1.83
N PHE A 536 -5.71 20.19 1.49
CA PHE A 536 -4.41 19.96 2.10
C PHE A 536 -3.93 21.19 2.87
N ARG A 537 -3.39 20.96 4.06
CA ARG A 537 -2.66 21.96 4.87
C ARG A 537 -1.27 21.42 5.19
N SER A 538 -0.24 22.24 4.99
CA SER A 538 1.13 21.77 5.21
C SER A 538 2.15 22.88 5.55
N PRO A 539 3.12 22.60 6.44
CA PRO A 539 4.26 23.48 6.67
C PRO A 539 5.16 23.72 5.44
N LYS A 540 5.32 22.71 4.58
CA LYS A 540 6.16 22.78 3.35
C LYS A 540 5.26 22.92 2.12
N ALA A 541 5.67 22.33 1.00
CA ALA A 541 4.86 22.33 -0.20
C ALA A 541 3.57 21.51 -0.01
N GLY A 542 2.49 21.97 -0.64
CA GLY A 542 1.20 21.27 -0.62
C GLY A 542 1.30 19.85 -1.20
N LEU A 543 1.99 19.71 -2.34
CA LEU A 543 2.31 18.43 -2.98
C LEU A 543 3.77 18.46 -3.45
N ARG A 544 4.61 17.58 -2.91
CA ARG A 544 5.93 17.29 -3.47
C ARG A 544 5.82 16.09 -4.41
N LEU A 545 5.75 16.38 -5.70
CA LEU A 545 5.65 15.40 -6.77
C LEU A 545 7.05 15.07 -7.28
N SER A 546 7.67 14.06 -6.66
CA SER A 546 8.95 13.52 -7.13
C SER A 546 8.72 12.25 -7.92
N GLY A 547 9.41 12.09 -9.04
CA GLY A 547 9.45 10.80 -9.69
C GLY A 547 9.55 10.88 -11.20
N SER A 548 10.12 9.83 -11.80
CA SER A 548 9.80 9.51 -13.19
C SER A 548 8.39 8.93 -13.19
N ASN A 549 7.39 9.82 -13.17
CA ASN A 549 5.98 9.49 -13.19
C ASN A 549 5.29 10.35 -14.25
N GLU A 550 4.26 9.78 -14.89
CA GLU A 550 3.60 10.39 -16.05
C GLU A 550 2.11 10.59 -15.78
N GLY A 551 1.54 11.70 -16.25
CA GLY A 551 0.10 11.76 -16.51
C GLY A 551 -0.78 11.84 -15.26
N TRP A 552 -0.27 12.30 -14.13
CA TRP A 552 -1.09 12.58 -12.96
C TRP A 552 -2.09 13.70 -13.19
N LEU A 553 -3.28 13.55 -12.59
CA LEU A 553 -4.34 14.56 -12.63
C LEU A 553 -4.52 15.16 -11.24
N ILE A 554 -4.28 16.46 -11.11
CA ILE A 554 -4.44 17.22 -9.86
C ILE A 554 -5.56 18.23 -10.09
N LEU A 555 -6.76 17.89 -9.64
CA LEU A 555 -7.99 18.55 -10.07
C LEU A 555 -8.83 19.01 -8.87
N HIS A 556 -9.31 20.25 -8.91
CA HIS A 556 -10.29 20.76 -7.93
C HIS A 556 -9.85 20.69 -6.46
N ASN A 557 -8.55 20.67 -6.17
CA ASN A 557 -8.06 20.60 -4.81
C ASN A 557 -7.83 22.00 -4.23
N ARG A 558 -7.81 22.10 -2.90
CA ARG A 558 -7.24 23.24 -2.19
C ARG A 558 -5.93 22.84 -1.52
N PHE A 559 -4.89 23.65 -1.71
CA PHE A 559 -3.60 23.50 -1.01
C PHE A 559 -3.28 24.78 -0.26
N ILE A 560 -3.11 24.68 1.05
CA ILE A 560 -2.63 25.75 1.92
C ILE A 560 -1.21 25.39 2.37
N ALA A 561 -0.21 26.17 1.92
CA ALA A 561 1.19 25.92 2.19
C ALA A 561 1.86 27.09 2.93
N ASP A 562 2.63 26.78 3.98
CA ASP A 562 3.29 27.83 4.78
C ASP A 562 4.56 28.35 4.11
N THR A 563 5.53 27.47 3.81
CA THR A 563 6.88 27.86 3.36
C THR A 563 7.22 27.40 1.95
N GLY A 564 6.41 26.52 1.36
CA GLY A 564 6.64 25.95 0.03
C GLY A 564 5.63 26.42 -1.02
N PRO A 565 5.84 26.07 -2.30
CA PRO A 565 4.82 26.22 -3.33
C PRO A 565 3.63 25.29 -3.07
N ALA A 566 2.50 25.47 -3.77
CA ALA A 566 1.39 24.52 -3.65
C ALA A 566 1.79 23.16 -4.25
N VAL A 567 2.53 23.19 -5.36
CA VAL A 567 3.11 22.00 -5.98
C VAL A 567 4.59 22.23 -6.25
N LEU A 568 5.42 21.26 -5.88
CA LEU A 568 6.82 21.16 -6.28
C LEU A 568 6.99 19.87 -7.09
N ALA A 569 7.20 19.99 -8.41
CA ALA A 569 7.45 18.86 -9.29
C ALA A 569 8.94 18.73 -9.61
N VAL A 570 9.49 17.52 -9.40
CA VAL A 570 10.93 17.26 -9.54
C VAL A 570 11.24 15.85 -10.08
N ASN A 571 12.45 15.66 -10.58
CA ASN A 571 13.04 14.37 -10.98
C ASN A 571 12.32 13.66 -12.14
N ARG A 572 12.08 14.39 -13.24
CA ARG A 572 11.44 13.91 -14.46
C ARG A 572 9.98 13.52 -14.27
N SER A 573 9.23 14.35 -13.54
CA SER A 573 7.79 14.24 -13.38
C SER A 573 7.12 14.99 -14.53
N PHE A 574 6.35 14.31 -15.38
CA PHE A 574 5.96 14.87 -16.67
C PHE A 574 4.50 14.59 -17.08
N ASP A 575 4.02 15.39 -18.03
CA ASP A 575 2.69 15.24 -18.64
C ASP A 575 1.52 15.32 -17.64
N HIS A 576 1.71 16.02 -16.51
CA HIS A 576 0.66 16.25 -15.53
C HIS A 576 -0.35 17.29 -15.99
N ILE A 577 -1.58 17.19 -15.47
CA ILE A 577 -2.62 18.21 -15.64
C ILE A 577 -3.00 18.75 -14.26
N PHE A 578 -2.78 20.05 -14.06
CA PHE A 578 -3.24 20.81 -12.91
C PHE A 578 -4.43 21.66 -13.34
N ARG A 579 -5.64 21.34 -12.87
CA ARG A 579 -6.85 22.04 -13.32
C ARG A 579 -7.78 22.44 -12.18
N ASN A 580 -8.29 23.66 -12.21
CA ASN A 580 -9.31 24.17 -11.28
C ASN A 580 -8.94 24.05 -9.78
N ASN A 581 -7.65 24.02 -9.44
CA ASN A 581 -7.22 24.00 -8.04
C ASN A 581 -7.24 25.42 -7.45
N VAL A 582 -7.31 25.48 -6.13
CA VAL A 582 -7.09 26.69 -5.33
C VAL A 582 -5.80 26.52 -4.53
N PHE A 583 -4.88 27.45 -4.70
CA PHE A 583 -3.59 27.48 -4.02
C PHE A 583 -3.55 28.69 -3.09
N VAL A 584 -3.17 28.49 -1.83
CA VAL A 584 -3.02 29.53 -0.82
C VAL A 584 -1.61 29.45 -0.27
N LEU A 585 -0.78 30.45 -0.59
CA LEU A 585 0.65 30.44 -0.25
C LEU A 585 0.99 31.58 0.70
N LYS A 586 1.46 31.23 1.90
CA LYS A 586 1.87 32.22 2.90
C LYS A 586 3.23 32.83 2.60
N ASP A 587 4.15 32.06 2.00
CA ASP A 587 5.47 32.56 1.60
C ASP A 587 5.38 33.41 0.31
N PRO A 588 5.65 34.72 0.37
CA PRO A 588 5.52 35.63 -0.78
C PRO A 588 6.60 35.42 -1.85
N SER A 589 7.58 34.53 -1.64
CA SER A 589 8.62 34.21 -2.62
C SER A 589 8.27 33.03 -3.53
N ARG A 590 7.20 32.29 -3.22
CA ARG A 590 6.86 31.03 -3.89
C ARG A 590 5.84 31.17 -4.99
N CYS A 591 5.97 30.35 -6.03
CA CYS A 591 4.97 30.25 -7.09
C CYS A 591 3.90 29.20 -6.75
N GLY A 592 2.74 29.25 -7.42
CA GLY A 592 1.72 28.21 -7.29
C GLY A 592 2.29 26.81 -7.54
N ILE A 593 2.93 26.63 -8.69
CA ILE A 593 3.54 25.39 -9.15
C ILE A 593 5.00 25.68 -9.51
N GLU A 594 5.93 24.99 -8.87
CA GLU A 594 7.36 25.05 -9.18
C GLU A 594 7.79 23.76 -9.90
N LEU A 595 8.35 23.90 -11.09
CA LEU A 595 8.85 22.81 -11.93
C LEU A 595 10.37 22.85 -11.98
N ASP A 596 11.04 21.73 -11.72
CA ASP A 596 12.47 21.62 -12.09
C ASP A 596 12.64 21.53 -13.62
N GLY A 597 13.87 21.74 -14.11
CA GLY A 597 14.16 21.75 -15.54
C GLY A 597 13.94 20.41 -16.26
N SER A 598 13.75 19.32 -15.51
CA SER A 598 13.48 17.99 -16.05
C SER A 598 11.99 17.66 -16.15
N CYS A 599 11.11 18.51 -15.61
CA CYS A 599 9.66 18.36 -15.65
C CYS A 599 9.09 19.05 -16.90
N VAL A 600 8.44 18.28 -17.77
CA VAL A 600 7.97 18.74 -19.09
C VAL A 600 6.55 18.26 -19.38
N GLY A 601 5.89 18.81 -20.40
CA GLY A 601 4.55 18.35 -20.82
C GLY A 601 3.39 18.76 -19.90
N VAL A 602 3.68 19.51 -18.84
CA VAL A 602 2.70 19.91 -17.82
C VAL A 602 1.69 20.93 -18.35
N GLU A 603 0.40 20.72 -18.11
CA GLU A 603 -0.67 21.67 -18.38
C GLU A 603 -1.23 22.28 -17.10
N VAL A 604 -1.40 23.60 -17.08
CA VAL A 604 -1.89 24.39 -15.95
C VAL A 604 -3.10 25.21 -16.40
N ILE A 605 -4.30 24.78 -15.99
CA ILE A 605 -5.56 25.28 -16.55
C ILE A 605 -6.50 25.75 -15.44
N ASP A 606 -6.98 27.00 -15.50
CA ASP A 606 -8.04 27.55 -14.64
C ASP A 606 -7.76 27.49 -13.11
N ASN A 607 -6.49 27.40 -12.71
CA ASN A 607 -6.12 27.39 -11.30
C ASN A 607 -6.21 28.79 -10.68
N THR A 608 -6.45 28.87 -9.38
CA THR A 608 -6.54 30.14 -8.65
C THR A 608 -5.46 30.18 -7.58
N LEU A 609 -4.64 31.23 -7.56
CA LEU A 609 -3.59 31.45 -6.56
C LEU A 609 -3.96 32.64 -5.67
N TYR A 610 -3.90 32.44 -4.36
CA TYR A 610 -3.99 33.47 -3.33
C TYR A 610 -2.62 33.59 -2.65
N GLY A 611 -2.03 34.79 -2.68
CA GLY A 611 -0.71 35.05 -2.10
C GLY A 611 0.44 34.57 -2.99
N GLY A 612 1.54 34.13 -2.35
CA GLY A 612 2.77 33.79 -3.06
C GLY A 612 3.43 34.99 -3.76
N ALA A 613 4.29 34.69 -4.72
CA ALA A 613 5.00 35.67 -5.56
C ALA A 613 4.11 36.30 -6.66
N GLY A 614 2.79 36.09 -6.60
CA GLY A 614 1.87 36.52 -7.66
C GLY A 614 2.17 35.88 -9.01
N ARG A 615 2.65 34.62 -9.02
CA ARG A 615 2.97 33.86 -10.22
C ARG A 615 2.49 32.42 -10.11
N MET A 616 1.72 31.95 -11.09
CA MET A 616 1.18 30.59 -11.08
C MET A 616 2.27 29.54 -11.32
N VAL A 617 3.10 29.69 -12.36
CA VAL A 617 4.16 28.72 -12.69
C VAL A 617 5.55 29.35 -12.50
N GLY A 618 6.47 28.62 -11.87
CA GLY A 618 7.85 29.00 -11.66
C GLY A 618 8.82 27.81 -11.60
N GLY A 619 10.05 28.07 -11.18
CA GLY A 619 11.14 27.09 -11.17
C GLY A 619 12.07 27.21 -12.38
N GLU A 620 12.86 26.17 -12.62
CA GLU A 620 13.77 26.07 -13.78
C GLU A 620 13.05 25.57 -15.03
N GLY A 621 11.97 24.79 -14.85
CA GLY A 621 11.11 24.27 -15.91
C GLY A 621 10.01 25.24 -16.32
N ALA A 622 9.25 24.85 -17.35
CA ALA A 622 8.11 25.61 -17.85
C ALA A 622 6.92 24.68 -18.13
N ALA A 623 5.71 25.21 -17.96
CA ALA A 623 4.50 24.52 -18.38
C ALA A 623 4.46 24.45 -19.92
N LEU A 624 3.96 23.32 -20.46
CA LEU A 624 3.63 23.20 -21.88
C LEU A 624 2.50 24.16 -22.24
N ARG A 625 1.54 24.33 -21.33
CA ARG A 625 0.39 25.22 -21.47
C ARG A 625 0.03 25.82 -20.11
N GLU A 626 -0.20 27.12 -20.08
CA GLU A 626 -0.78 27.84 -18.95
C GLU A 626 -1.96 28.69 -19.47
N GLU A 627 -3.15 28.48 -18.93
CA GLU A 627 -4.38 29.14 -19.38
C GLU A 627 -5.37 29.39 -18.25
N GLY A 628 -6.07 30.52 -18.27
CA GLY A 628 -7.22 30.78 -17.39
C GLY A 628 -6.90 30.96 -15.90
N SER A 629 -5.61 30.93 -15.52
CA SER A 629 -5.19 31.07 -14.13
C SER A 629 -5.50 32.46 -13.57
N ARG A 630 -5.98 32.50 -12.32
CA ARG A 630 -6.33 33.74 -11.61
C ARG A 630 -5.40 33.96 -10.42
N LEU A 631 -5.02 35.21 -10.19
CA LEU A 631 -4.09 35.61 -9.14
C LEU A 631 -4.78 36.62 -8.21
N HIS A 632 -4.72 36.37 -6.92
CA HIS A 632 -5.35 37.18 -5.88
C HIS A 632 -4.36 37.46 -4.74
N PRO A 633 -4.59 38.53 -3.95
CA PRO A 633 -3.92 38.72 -2.67
C PRO A 633 -4.09 37.50 -1.76
N LEU A 634 -3.22 37.38 -0.75
CA LEU A 634 -3.33 36.30 0.24
C LEU A 634 -4.70 36.36 0.95
N ASP A 635 -5.39 35.23 0.95
CA ASP A 635 -6.62 34.99 1.70
C ASP A 635 -6.54 33.58 2.28
N LEU A 636 -6.47 33.48 3.61
CA LEU A 636 -6.39 32.19 4.30
C LEU A 636 -7.74 31.47 4.35
N ASP A 637 -8.83 32.21 4.14
CA ASP A 637 -10.20 31.70 4.11
C ASP A 637 -10.67 31.41 2.68
N ALA A 638 -9.76 31.48 1.70
CA ALA A 638 -10.04 31.22 0.29
C ALA A 638 -10.85 29.92 0.11
N PRO A 639 -11.97 29.98 -0.62
CA PRO A 639 -12.94 28.90 -0.66
C PRO A 639 -12.34 27.64 -1.30
N ARG A 640 -12.84 26.48 -0.87
CA ARG A 640 -12.57 25.21 -1.57
C ARG A 640 -13.20 25.24 -2.96
N PRO A 641 -12.58 24.59 -3.97
CA PRO A 641 -13.23 24.37 -5.25
C PRO A 641 -14.57 23.63 -5.08
N SER A 642 -15.54 23.94 -5.93
CA SER A 642 -16.84 23.28 -5.97
C SER A 642 -17.03 22.63 -7.35
N PRO A 643 -16.45 21.44 -7.60
CA PRO A 643 -16.60 20.76 -8.88
C PRO A 643 -18.07 20.37 -9.13
N ALA A 644 -18.50 20.46 -10.39
CA ALA A 644 -19.84 20.03 -10.80
C ALA A 644 -20.09 18.53 -10.53
N VAL A 645 -19.03 17.72 -10.53
CA VAL A 645 -19.04 16.32 -10.13
C VAL A 645 -18.22 16.19 -8.85
N PRO A 646 -18.84 16.12 -7.66
CA PRO A 646 -18.08 16.14 -6.40
C PRO A 646 -17.15 14.93 -6.16
N SER A 647 -17.46 13.80 -6.79
CA SER A 647 -16.70 12.54 -6.71
C SER A 647 -16.65 11.90 -8.07
N ILE A 648 -15.44 11.70 -8.59
CA ILE A 648 -15.25 11.01 -9.87
C ILE A 648 -15.46 9.50 -9.69
N PHE A 649 -15.11 8.95 -8.53
CA PHE A 649 -15.37 7.54 -8.22
C PHE A 649 -16.86 7.22 -8.19
N ALA A 650 -17.67 7.99 -7.44
CA ALA A 650 -19.12 7.79 -7.38
C ALA A 650 -19.77 7.99 -8.76
N TRP A 651 -19.29 8.97 -9.53
CA TRP A 651 -19.73 9.20 -10.90
C TRP A 651 -19.46 8.00 -11.83
N GLN A 652 -18.27 7.37 -11.72
CA GLN A 652 -17.93 6.14 -12.45
C GLN A 652 -18.78 4.96 -11.99
N ARG A 653 -18.94 4.77 -10.67
CA ARG A 653 -19.72 3.67 -10.06
C ARG A 653 -21.18 3.69 -10.47
N GLY A 654 -21.80 4.87 -10.55
CA GLY A 654 -23.18 5.04 -11.02
C GLY A 654 -23.39 4.75 -12.51
N ARG A 655 -22.31 4.52 -13.26
CA ARG A 655 -22.30 4.20 -14.70
C ARG A 655 -21.68 2.83 -14.98
N ARG A 656 -21.61 1.95 -13.97
CA ARG A 656 -21.32 0.54 -14.23
C ARG A 656 -22.41 -0.01 -15.16
N PRO A 657 -22.05 -0.60 -16.31
CA PRO A 657 -23.02 -1.23 -17.21
C PRO A 657 -23.72 -2.41 -16.54
#